data_AF-A0A9B0C146-F1
#
_entry.id   AF-A0A9B0C146-F1
#
_cell.length_a   1.000
_cell.length_b   1.000
_cell.length_c   1.000
_cell.angle_alpha   90.00
_cell.angle_beta   90.00
_cell.angle_gamma   90.00
#
_symmetry.space_group_name_H-M   'P 1'
#
loop_
_entity.id
_entity.type
_entity.pdbx_description
1 polymer ?
#
loop_
_entity_poly.entity_id
_entity_poly.type
_entity_poly.pdbx_seq_one_letter_code
_entity_poly.pdbx_strand_id
1 'polypeptide(L)'
;MYVKVRTMDGKQEAILTISKLTEVEEFKREIEKELDVKVDLQRLFFRGKQLENGYKLYDYNVNLNDVIQLMVKIQINEVESQATSSTKVTPSSIIKEEIVDNSSKEEKLCEAESLYYKVGDAVDCLDQTYGAWFEAIILKIFKRDDNIIYNMQWEFDDKAPAFNVPESSVRPRARRLLKFDSLKIGQKVMINHNVDDPKVTGLWYDFTILKIDKKKRVQELIGILHIGKDQPLENRKVNPKGEIFAIEEPKFLKDRSPEDEQHMVSSGKRRRVQAYCDACLDNPNKECRECGCRVCAGKEDEHNLLLCDECNSAYHLSCLNPPLTSIPEEDYWYCPECKNDENEIVKAGDKLKQTKKKTNENNSSKRDWGKGMACVGRTKECSIVPPNHRGPIPGVEVGMCWMYRVQVSEVGVHRPHIAGIHGRETDCAYSIVLSGGYEDDIDNGDEFIYTGSGGRDLSGNKRTAEQSCDQMLTRMNKALALNCNAKLNATAGATAEDWRGGIPVRVVRNFKLAKHSKYAPEEGNRYDGIYKVVKYYPDTGKSGFRVWRYLLRRDDLAAAPWTEEGKARIEALGLKPMYPDGYLEAMAKNKINKTRTNKKRNILMEEENSTSSKKEPPKKKRKLESYELESEIVKHIEKDQANTKLWDECRKALSDGKAAFLQQVSERFTCPCCLELVYNPVTIPCTHNICLNCLKRTFSSGVQYCPSCRHLLDKNYKMEVNQCLSSALLSLYPGYEGGR
;
A
#
# COMPACT_ATOMS: atom_id res chain seq x y z
N MET A 1 -21.51 -10.14 3.58
CA MET A 1 -20.85 -8.94 4.09
C MET A 1 -21.89 -7.94 4.61
N TYR A 2 -21.45 -6.89 5.30
CA TYR A 2 -22.29 -5.77 5.75
C TYR A 2 -21.96 -4.54 4.91
N VAL A 3 -22.98 -3.81 4.51
CA VAL A 3 -22.85 -2.54 3.78
C VAL A 3 -23.75 -1.51 4.44
N LYS A 4 -23.28 -0.26 4.53
CA LYS A 4 -24.05 0.87 5.04
C LYS A 4 -24.69 1.58 3.85
N VAL A 5 -25.99 1.82 3.88
CA VAL A 5 -26.70 2.63 2.89
C VAL A 5 -27.11 3.93 3.55
N ARG A 6 -26.73 5.06 2.97
CA ARG A 6 -27.00 6.39 3.53
C ARG A 6 -27.60 7.32 2.49
N THR A 7 -28.62 8.10 2.83
CA THR A 7 -29.15 9.12 1.92
C THR A 7 -28.14 10.23 1.64
N MET A 8 -28.21 10.85 0.45
CA MET A 8 -27.28 11.94 0.06
C MET A 8 -27.32 13.15 1.00
N ASP A 9 -28.44 13.38 1.68
CA ASP A 9 -28.60 14.44 2.69
C ASP A 9 -28.15 14.01 4.10
N GLY A 10 -27.71 12.76 4.26
CA GLY A 10 -27.24 12.17 5.52
C GLY A 10 -28.32 11.93 6.58
N LYS A 11 -29.60 12.14 6.27
CA LYS A 11 -30.68 12.08 7.26
C LYS A 11 -31.15 10.67 7.59
N GLN A 12 -31.00 9.71 6.67
CA GLN A 12 -31.39 8.32 6.86
C GLN A 12 -30.22 7.38 6.54
N GLU A 13 -30.06 6.35 7.38
CA GLU A 13 -29.01 5.33 7.22
C GLU A 13 -29.56 3.94 7.60
N ALA A 14 -29.16 2.92 6.85
CA ALA A 14 -29.49 1.52 7.14
C ALA A 14 -28.28 0.61 6.91
N ILE A 15 -28.09 -0.37 7.81
CA ILE A 15 -27.09 -1.43 7.64
C ILE A 15 -27.78 -2.69 7.10
N LEU A 16 -27.28 -3.18 5.96
CA LEU A 16 -27.81 -4.34 5.25
C LEU A 16 -26.82 -5.50 5.26
N THR A 17 -27.33 -6.71 5.50
CA THR A 17 -26.55 -7.96 5.45
C THR A 17 -26.76 -8.65 4.12
N ILE A 18 -25.76 -8.63 3.24
CA ILE A 18 -25.93 -9.05 1.85
C ILE A 18 -24.74 -9.88 1.35
N SER A 19 -24.90 -10.63 0.24
CA SER A 19 -23.76 -11.30 -0.40
C SER A 19 -22.97 -10.33 -1.27
N LYS A 20 -21.64 -10.48 -1.36
CA LYS A 20 -20.89 -9.88 -2.48
C LYS A 20 -21.50 -10.24 -3.84
N LEU A 21 -22.13 -11.42 -3.94
CA LEU A 21 -22.77 -11.90 -5.17
C LEU A 21 -24.23 -11.43 -5.36
N THR A 22 -24.79 -10.62 -4.46
CA THR A 22 -26.16 -10.12 -4.57
C THR A 22 -26.26 -9.10 -5.70
N GLU A 23 -27.27 -9.26 -6.56
CA GLU A 23 -27.57 -8.35 -7.65
C GLU A 23 -28.12 -7.01 -7.15
N VAL A 24 -27.83 -5.91 -7.84
CA VAL A 24 -28.26 -4.55 -7.48
C VAL A 24 -29.77 -4.43 -7.40
N GLU A 25 -30.51 -5.17 -8.24
CA GLU A 25 -31.99 -5.20 -8.18
C GLU A 25 -32.49 -5.81 -6.87
N GLU A 26 -31.88 -6.92 -6.44
CA GLU A 26 -32.18 -7.55 -5.17
C GLU A 26 -31.77 -6.63 -4.02
N PHE A 27 -30.63 -5.96 -4.14
CA PHE A 27 -30.17 -4.99 -3.16
C PHE A 27 -31.13 -3.79 -3.02
N LYS A 28 -31.67 -3.25 -4.12
CA LYS A 28 -32.69 -2.19 -4.09
C LYS A 28 -33.98 -2.63 -3.40
N ARG A 29 -34.39 -3.89 -3.59
CA ARG A 29 -35.54 -4.47 -2.86
C ARG A 29 -35.27 -4.59 -1.36
N GLU A 30 -34.04 -4.92 -0.96
CA GLU A 30 -33.66 -4.91 0.47
C GLU A 30 -33.63 -3.49 1.05
N ILE A 31 -33.21 -2.48 0.27
CA ILE A 31 -33.28 -1.06 0.66
C ILE A 31 -34.72 -0.59 0.79
N GLU A 32 -35.61 -0.96 -0.12
CA GLU A 32 -37.03 -0.62 -0.06
C GLU A 32 -37.67 -1.15 1.24
N LYS A 33 -37.34 -2.39 1.64
CA LYS A 33 -37.84 -2.99 2.89
C LYS A 33 -37.36 -2.25 4.15
N GLU A 34 -36.18 -1.64 4.12
CA GLU A 34 -35.54 -1.07 5.31
C GLU A 34 -35.65 0.46 5.39
N LEU A 35 -35.72 1.15 4.25
CA LEU A 35 -35.81 2.62 4.16
C LEU A 35 -37.14 3.12 3.55
N ASP A 36 -38.05 2.24 3.15
CA ASP A 36 -39.36 2.56 2.55
C ASP A 36 -39.28 3.45 1.29
N VAL A 37 -38.16 3.38 0.57
CA VAL A 37 -37.97 4.09 -0.70
C VAL A 37 -38.28 3.13 -1.84
N LYS A 38 -39.29 3.43 -2.67
CA LYS A 38 -39.64 2.58 -3.82
C LYS A 38 -38.46 2.37 -4.76
N VAL A 39 -38.28 1.15 -5.26
CA VAL A 39 -37.15 0.75 -6.12
C VAL A 39 -36.91 1.73 -7.29
N ASP A 40 -37.97 2.21 -7.94
CA ASP A 40 -37.89 3.11 -9.10
C ASP A 40 -37.34 4.50 -8.77
N LEU A 41 -37.50 4.91 -7.50
CA LEU A 41 -37.03 6.18 -6.96
C LEU A 41 -35.59 6.08 -6.44
N GLN A 42 -35.03 4.88 -6.30
CA GLN A 42 -33.68 4.66 -5.79
C GLN A 42 -32.62 4.81 -6.88
N ARG A 43 -31.69 5.76 -6.69
CA ARG A 43 -30.38 5.77 -7.36
C ARG A 43 -29.29 5.54 -6.33
N LEU A 44 -28.53 4.47 -6.51
CA LEU A 44 -27.48 4.07 -5.59
C LEU A 44 -26.11 4.44 -6.18
N PHE A 45 -25.23 4.98 -5.35
CA PHE A 45 -23.88 5.38 -5.74
C PHE A 45 -22.84 4.81 -4.79
N PHE A 46 -21.72 4.31 -5.33
CA PHE A 46 -20.57 3.86 -4.56
C PHE A 46 -19.30 4.37 -5.23
N ARG A 47 -18.44 5.08 -4.48
CA ARG A 47 -17.21 5.73 -4.99
C ARG A 47 -17.43 6.54 -6.27
N GLY A 48 -18.54 7.27 -6.33
CA GLY A 48 -18.93 8.10 -7.48
C GLY A 48 -19.55 7.33 -8.67
N LYS A 49 -19.63 5.99 -8.62
CA LYS A 49 -20.28 5.17 -9.65
C LYS A 49 -21.73 4.85 -9.29
N GLN A 50 -22.66 4.93 -10.25
CA GLN A 50 -24.03 4.49 -10.05
C GLN A 50 -24.12 2.96 -10.12
N LEU A 51 -24.81 2.33 -9.18
CA LEU A 51 -25.09 0.90 -9.20
C LEU A 51 -26.28 0.63 -10.13
N GLU A 52 -26.06 -0.22 -11.13
CA GLU A 52 -27.04 -0.56 -12.16
C GLU A 52 -27.60 -1.97 -11.96
N ASN A 53 -28.86 -2.12 -12.36
CA ASN A 53 -29.58 -3.39 -12.34
C ASN A 53 -28.89 -4.42 -13.26
N GLY A 54 -28.91 -5.70 -12.89
CA GLY A 54 -28.22 -6.78 -13.62
C GLY A 54 -26.76 -7.02 -13.23
N TYR A 55 -26.17 -6.19 -12.36
CA TYR A 55 -24.83 -6.37 -11.80
C TYR A 55 -24.87 -6.76 -10.34
N LYS A 56 -23.79 -7.35 -9.85
CA LYS A 56 -23.60 -7.74 -8.45
C LYS A 56 -22.80 -6.68 -7.71
N LEU A 57 -22.95 -6.62 -6.38
CA LEU A 57 -22.12 -5.72 -5.56
C LEU A 57 -20.61 -6.01 -5.68
N TYR A 58 -20.25 -7.26 -5.98
CA TYR A 58 -18.88 -7.69 -6.28
C TYR A 58 -18.29 -6.91 -7.46
N ASP A 59 -19.07 -6.69 -8.52
CA ASP A 59 -18.63 -6.03 -9.75
C ASP A 59 -18.25 -4.56 -9.50
N TYR A 60 -18.76 -3.96 -8.42
CA TYR A 60 -18.43 -2.61 -7.98
C TYR A 60 -17.33 -2.57 -6.90
N ASN A 61 -16.70 -3.70 -6.58
CA ASN A 61 -15.72 -3.84 -5.50
C ASN A 61 -16.24 -3.34 -4.13
N VAL A 62 -17.53 -3.51 -3.86
CA VAL A 62 -18.11 -3.19 -2.55
C VAL A 62 -17.59 -4.19 -1.51
N ASN A 63 -16.97 -3.67 -0.46
CA ASN A 63 -16.40 -4.44 0.64
C ASN A 63 -17.22 -4.31 1.91
N LEU A 64 -16.77 -5.04 2.93
CA LEU A 64 -17.33 -4.95 4.27
C LEU A 64 -17.24 -3.51 4.80
N ASN A 65 -18.34 -3.00 5.33
CA ASN A 65 -18.49 -1.68 5.96
C ASN A 65 -18.45 -0.49 5.00
N ASP A 66 -18.38 -0.73 3.68
CA ASP A 66 -18.46 0.32 2.70
C ASP A 66 -19.83 1.03 2.74
N VAL A 67 -19.80 2.34 2.45
CA VAL A 67 -20.97 3.21 2.44
C VAL A 67 -21.45 3.41 1.01
N ILE A 68 -22.68 3.00 0.72
CA ILE A 68 -23.39 3.24 -0.54
C ILE A 68 -24.35 4.41 -0.33
N GLN A 69 -24.25 5.42 -1.18
CA GLN A 69 -25.09 6.61 -1.16
C GLN A 69 -26.40 6.38 -1.90
N LEU A 70 -27.52 6.72 -1.28
CA LEU A 70 -28.87 6.65 -1.84
C LEU A 70 -29.35 8.06 -2.20
N MET A 71 -29.64 8.28 -3.47
CA MET A 71 -30.34 9.46 -3.99
C MET A 71 -31.78 9.06 -4.33
N VAL A 72 -32.74 9.79 -3.76
CA VAL A 72 -34.17 9.59 -4.00
C VAL A 72 -34.62 10.55 -5.10
N LYS A 73 -35.20 10.03 -6.19
CA LYS A 73 -35.78 10.88 -7.25
C LYS A 73 -37.06 11.55 -6.76
N ILE A 74 -37.23 12.84 -7.10
CA ILE A 74 -38.49 13.58 -6.92
C ILE A 74 -39.36 13.33 -8.17
N GLN A 75 -40.61 12.91 -8.00
CA GLN A 75 -41.59 12.92 -9.08
C GLN A 75 -42.19 14.33 -9.18
N ILE A 76 -41.95 15.03 -10.30
CA ILE A 76 -42.65 16.28 -10.64
C ILE A 76 -43.84 15.88 -11.50
N ASN A 77 -45.06 16.08 -10.99
CA ASN A 77 -46.29 15.92 -11.77
C ASN A 77 -46.59 17.21 -12.54
N GLU A 78 -47.10 17.02 -13.76
CA GLU A 78 -47.40 17.99 -14.81
C GLU A 78 -48.29 19.16 -14.34
N VAL A 79 -47.93 20.39 -14.71
CA VAL A 79 -48.88 21.49 -14.91
C VAL A 79 -48.50 22.26 -16.19
N GLU A 80 -49.40 22.19 -17.16
CA GLU A 80 -49.37 22.91 -18.43
C GLU A 80 -49.64 24.42 -18.27
N SER A 81 -48.88 25.19 -19.07
CA SER A 81 -49.20 26.45 -19.74
C SER A 81 -50.25 27.43 -19.18
N GLN A 82 -49.80 28.65 -18.85
CA GLN A 82 -50.45 29.88 -19.32
C GLN A 82 -49.41 30.90 -19.77
N ALA A 83 -49.54 31.34 -21.02
CA ALA A 83 -48.81 32.43 -21.63
C ALA A 83 -49.41 33.79 -21.22
N THR A 84 -48.57 34.83 -21.13
CA THR A 84 -48.88 36.15 -21.74
C THR A 84 -47.64 37.07 -21.76
N SER A 85 -47.13 37.23 -22.99
CA SER A 85 -46.52 38.41 -23.62
C SER A 85 -46.05 39.61 -22.77
N SER A 86 -44.76 39.95 -22.92
CA SER A 86 -44.39 41.18 -23.63
C SER A 86 -42.98 41.07 -24.22
N THR A 87 -42.88 41.36 -25.51
CA THR A 87 -41.65 41.28 -26.31
C THR A 87 -41.09 42.70 -26.49
N LYS A 88 -39.77 42.89 -26.27
CA LYS A 88 -38.79 43.47 -27.21
C LYS A 88 -37.66 44.29 -26.54
N VAL A 89 -36.44 43.83 -26.84
CA VAL A 89 -35.22 44.59 -27.22
C VAL A 89 -34.12 44.82 -26.18
N THR A 90 -33.01 44.10 -26.45
CA THR A 90 -31.56 44.26 -26.13
C THR A 90 -31.06 44.24 -24.68
N PRO A 91 -30.01 43.44 -24.44
CA PRO A 91 -28.65 44.00 -24.31
C PRO A 91 -27.66 43.24 -25.21
N SER A 92 -26.84 43.87 -26.06
CA SER A 92 -25.68 44.70 -25.70
C SER A 92 -24.74 44.00 -24.73
N SER A 93 -23.87 43.19 -25.34
CA SER A 93 -22.42 43.17 -25.12
C SER A 93 -21.80 42.72 -23.78
N ILE A 94 -21.07 41.58 -23.89
CA ILE A 94 -19.65 41.35 -23.50
C ILE A 94 -19.39 41.42 -21.96
N ILE A 95 -18.91 40.41 -21.23
CA ILE A 95 -17.72 39.55 -21.40
C ILE A 95 -17.92 38.22 -20.62
N LYS A 96 -17.53 37.10 -21.23
CA LYS A 96 -17.21 35.83 -20.54
C LYS A 96 -15.93 36.05 -19.75
N GLU A 97 -15.96 35.96 -18.42
CA GLU A 97 -14.73 35.78 -17.64
C GLU A 97 -14.45 34.29 -17.46
N GLU A 98 -13.34 33.90 -18.08
CA GLU A 98 -12.73 32.59 -18.10
C GLU A 98 -12.16 32.22 -16.72
N ILE A 99 -12.22 30.92 -16.42
CA ILE A 99 -11.43 30.31 -15.37
C ILE A 99 -9.97 30.36 -15.81
N VAL A 100 -9.16 31.07 -15.04
CA VAL A 100 -7.72 31.26 -15.23
C VAL A 100 -6.99 29.95 -14.94
N ASP A 101 -6.62 29.27 -16.02
CA ASP A 101 -5.57 28.27 -16.09
C ASP A 101 -4.22 29.01 -16.11
N ASN A 102 -3.38 28.82 -15.09
CA ASN A 102 -2.19 29.66 -14.92
C ASN A 102 -0.95 29.08 -15.61
N SER A 103 -1.01 29.15 -16.94
CA SER A 103 0.03 29.49 -17.90
C SER A 103 1.34 28.68 -17.98
N SER A 104 1.49 27.96 -19.09
CA SER A 104 2.55 28.36 -20.01
C SER A 104 1.95 29.36 -20.98
N LYS A 105 2.44 30.60 -20.98
CA LYS A 105 2.31 31.42 -22.18
C LYS A 105 2.91 30.56 -23.31
N GLU A 106 2.13 30.20 -24.31
CA GLU A 106 2.72 29.99 -25.63
C GLU A 106 3.25 31.36 -26.09
N GLU A 107 4.39 31.75 -25.52
CA GLU A 107 5.30 32.65 -26.21
C GLU A 107 5.65 31.96 -27.51
N LYS A 108 5.38 32.62 -28.65
CA LYS A 108 5.78 32.14 -29.97
C LYS A 108 7.27 31.76 -29.94
N LEU A 109 7.57 30.47 -29.84
CA LEU A 109 8.90 29.96 -30.12
C LEU A 109 9.13 30.12 -31.62
N CYS A 110 9.98 31.07 -31.99
CA CYS A 110 10.40 31.23 -33.37
C CYS A 110 11.52 30.22 -33.67
N GLU A 111 11.44 29.55 -34.80
CA GLU A 111 12.55 28.76 -35.32
C GLU A 111 13.78 29.66 -35.47
N ALA A 112 14.94 29.12 -35.11
CA ALA A 112 16.18 29.85 -35.06
C ALA A 112 17.34 28.98 -35.54
N GLU A 113 18.43 29.64 -35.91
CA GLU A 113 19.69 28.99 -36.21
C GLU A 113 20.64 29.13 -35.02
N SER A 114 21.29 28.03 -34.67
CA SER A 114 22.31 27.99 -33.62
C SER A 114 23.68 28.18 -34.24
N LEU A 115 24.56 28.89 -33.53
CA LEU A 115 25.93 29.12 -33.98
C LEU A 115 26.78 27.84 -33.95
N TYR A 116 26.44 26.89 -33.08
CA TYR A 116 27.27 25.72 -32.76
C TYR A 116 26.72 24.41 -33.26
N TYR A 117 25.42 24.32 -33.53
CA TYR A 117 24.72 23.07 -33.81
C TYR A 117 23.63 23.27 -34.85
N LYS A 118 23.41 22.24 -35.67
CA LYS A 118 22.34 22.20 -36.67
C LYS A 118 21.39 21.04 -36.41
N VAL A 119 20.21 21.09 -37.02
CA VAL A 119 19.23 20.00 -36.98
C VAL A 119 19.86 18.72 -37.57
N GLY A 120 19.68 17.61 -36.87
CA GLY A 120 20.24 16.30 -37.20
C GLY A 120 21.57 15.97 -36.53
N ASP A 121 22.22 16.94 -35.85
CA ASP A 121 23.47 16.66 -35.13
C ASP A 121 23.23 15.69 -33.95
N ALA A 122 24.06 14.65 -33.87
CA ALA A 122 24.18 13.75 -32.74
C ALA A 122 25.09 14.38 -31.66
N VAL A 123 24.54 14.51 -30.46
CA VAL A 123 25.15 15.23 -29.33
C VAL A 123 25.02 14.41 -28.04
N ASP A 124 25.67 14.85 -26.97
CA ASP A 124 25.35 14.42 -25.62
C ASP A 124 24.50 15.48 -24.93
N CYS A 125 23.40 15.05 -24.32
CA CYS A 125 22.48 15.91 -23.60
C CYS A 125 22.45 15.51 -22.11
N LEU A 126 22.46 16.51 -21.24
CA LEU A 126 22.38 16.35 -19.79
C LEU A 126 20.93 16.13 -19.37
N ASP A 127 20.64 14.95 -18.84
CA ASP A 127 19.36 14.65 -18.22
C ASP A 127 19.26 15.30 -16.84
N GLN A 128 18.16 16.03 -16.60
CA GLN A 128 17.95 16.75 -15.35
C GLN A 128 17.52 15.83 -14.20
N THR A 129 16.99 14.65 -14.50
CA THR A 129 16.47 13.71 -13.50
C THR A 129 17.60 12.95 -12.80
N TYR A 130 18.51 12.38 -13.59
CA TYR A 130 19.63 11.58 -13.14
C TYR A 130 20.95 12.36 -13.06
N GLY A 131 20.99 13.58 -13.61
CA GLY A 131 22.19 14.41 -13.66
C GLY A 131 23.32 13.80 -14.49
N ALA A 132 22.99 12.93 -15.44
CA ALA A 132 23.91 12.16 -16.28
C ALA A 132 23.81 12.58 -17.75
N TRP A 133 24.86 12.29 -18.52
CA TRP A 133 24.93 12.59 -19.95
C TRP A 133 24.51 11.40 -20.81
N PHE A 134 23.66 11.67 -21.79
CA PHE A 134 23.08 10.65 -22.67
C PHE A 134 23.14 11.06 -24.14
N GLU A 135 23.19 10.08 -25.03
CA GLU A 135 23.18 10.26 -26.47
C GLU A 135 21.82 10.80 -26.96
N ALA A 136 21.83 11.94 -27.66
CA ALA A 136 20.63 12.58 -28.21
C ALA A 136 20.88 13.16 -29.62
N ILE A 137 19.80 13.48 -30.32
CA ILE A 137 19.78 14.10 -31.66
C ILE A 137 18.99 15.41 -31.60
N ILE A 138 19.50 16.47 -32.24
CA ILE A 138 18.80 17.76 -32.35
C ILE A 138 17.72 17.67 -33.43
N LEU A 139 16.46 17.89 -33.06
CA LEU A 139 15.33 17.89 -33.98
C LEU A 139 14.96 19.30 -34.47
N LYS A 140 14.91 20.26 -33.55
CA LYS A 140 14.58 21.66 -33.85
C LYS A 140 15.36 22.60 -32.94
N ILE A 141 15.48 23.84 -33.38
CA ILE A 141 16.19 24.89 -32.66
C ILE A 141 15.26 26.09 -32.59
N PHE A 142 15.03 26.56 -31.37
CA PHE A 142 14.14 27.65 -31.08
C PHE A 142 14.91 28.79 -30.40
N LYS A 143 14.40 30.01 -30.56
CA LYS A 143 14.83 31.15 -29.77
C LYS A 143 13.73 31.56 -28.80
N ARG A 144 14.10 31.72 -27.53
CA ARG A 144 13.26 32.36 -26.51
C ARG A 144 14.04 33.52 -25.90
N ASP A 145 13.55 34.73 -26.13
CA ASP A 145 14.25 35.98 -25.86
C ASP A 145 15.61 36.02 -26.59
N ASP A 146 16.72 35.86 -25.85
CA ASP A 146 18.10 35.78 -26.37
C ASP A 146 18.75 34.40 -26.15
N ASN A 147 18.02 33.44 -25.60
CA ASN A 147 18.54 32.10 -25.34
C ASN A 147 18.12 31.12 -26.44
N ILE A 148 19.08 30.31 -26.87
CA ILE A 148 18.82 29.19 -27.77
C ILE A 148 18.31 28.00 -26.95
N ILE A 149 17.21 27.42 -27.44
CA ILE A 149 16.58 26.21 -26.90
C ILE A 149 16.65 25.13 -27.96
N TYR A 150 17.21 23.97 -27.60
CA TYR A 150 17.27 22.81 -28.47
C TYR A 150 16.11 21.88 -28.15
N ASN A 151 15.33 21.55 -29.18
CA ASN A 151 14.39 20.45 -29.13
C ASN A 151 15.11 19.17 -29.51
N MET A 152 15.08 18.19 -28.63
CA MET A 152 15.94 17.02 -28.65
C MET A 152 15.14 15.74 -28.56
N GLN A 153 15.70 14.67 -29.12
CA GLN A 153 15.22 13.31 -28.96
C GLN A 153 16.37 12.42 -28.49
N TRP A 154 16.10 11.49 -27.57
CA TRP A 154 17.09 10.50 -27.14
C TRP A 154 17.41 9.56 -28.30
N GLU A 155 18.69 9.30 -28.56
CA GLU A 155 19.09 8.42 -29.69
C GLU A 155 18.73 6.95 -29.44
N PHE A 156 18.66 6.55 -28.16
CA PHE A 156 18.36 5.18 -27.75
C PHE A 156 16.87 4.92 -27.51
N ASP A 157 16.02 5.94 -27.63
CA ASP A 157 14.58 5.82 -27.41
C ASP A 157 13.84 6.73 -28.40
N ASP A 158 13.52 6.16 -29.56
CA ASP A 158 12.80 6.83 -30.64
C ASP A 158 11.32 7.08 -30.30
N LYS A 159 10.80 6.42 -29.25
CA LYS A 159 9.41 6.57 -28.77
C LYS A 159 9.27 7.70 -27.75
N ALA A 160 10.37 8.11 -27.10
CA ALA A 160 10.36 9.22 -26.16
C ALA A 160 9.95 10.54 -26.85
N PRO A 161 9.05 11.34 -26.22
CA PRO A 161 8.64 12.62 -26.78
C PRO A 161 9.84 13.58 -26.83
N ALA A 162 9.90 14.37 -27.89
CA ALA A 162 10.92 15.40 -28.01
C ALA A 162 10.78 16.43 -26.89
N PHE A 163 11.90 16.88 -26.34
CA PHE A 163 11.93 17.77 -25.17
C PHE A 163 12.87 18.95 -25.41
N ASN A 164 12.61 20.05 -24.69
CA ASN A 164 13.35 21.29 -24.85
C ASN A 164 14.40 21.44 -23.75
N VAL A 165 15.65 21.69 -24.15
CA VAL A 165 16.76 21.95 -23.23
C VAL A 165 17.49 23.24 -23.58
N PRO A 166 18.05 23.95 -22.59
CA PRO A 166 18.91 25.10 -22.85
C PRO A 166 20.25 24.65 -23.46
N GLU A 167 20.92 25.54 -24.19
CA GLU A 167 22.25 25.31 -24.77
C GLU A 167 23.29 24.74 -23.78
N SER A 168 23.26 25.20 -22.53
CA SER A 168 24.14 24.69 -21.46
C SER A 168 24.00 23.20 -21.12
N SER A 169 22.94 22.54 -21.58
CA SER A 169 22.69 21.11 -21.38
C SER A 169 23.09 20.26 -22.59
N VAL A 170 23.70 20.86 -23.62
CA VAL A 170 24.09 20.20 -24.87
C VAL A 170 25.59 20.32 -25.07
N ARG A 171 26.23 19.22 -25.50
CA ARG A 171 27.63 19.21 -25.92
C ARG A 171 27.85 18.25 -27.09
N PRO A 172 28.91 18.40 -27.90
CA PRO A 172 29.18 17.45 -28.98
C PRO A 172 29.31 16.01 -28.44
N ARG A 173 28.92 15.03 -29.25
CA ARG A 173 28.99 13.62 -28.88
C ARG A 173 30.40 13.23 -28.44
N ALA A 174 30.51 12.67 -27.24
CA ALA A 174 31.75 12.11 -26.73
C ALA A 174 32.23 10.96 -27.63
N ARG A 175 33.46 11.10 -28.14
CA ARG A 175 34.03 10.18 -29.12
C ARG A 175 35.46 9.76 -28.81
N ARG A 176 36.24 10.64 -28.17
CA ARG A 176 37.65 10.37 -27.89
C ARG A 176 37.81 9.64 -26.57
N LEU A 177 38.13 8.35 -26.65
CA LEU A 177 38.56 7.55 -25.50
C LEU A 177 39.97 7.98 -25.05
N LEU A 178 40.10 8.30 -23.77
CA LEU A 178 41.36 8.65 -23.12
C LEU A 178 41.96 7.40 -22.49
N LYS A 179 43.25 7.18 -22.76
CA LYS A 179 44.02 6.15 -22.06
C LYS A 179 44.25 6.61 -20.62
N PHE A 180 44.16 5.70 -19.65
CA PHE A 180 44.40 6.01 -18.23
C PHE A 180 45.73 6.77 -18.00
N ASP A 181 46.76 6.43 -18.77
CA ASP A 181 48.10 7.04 -18.68
C ASP A 181 48.19 8.46 -19.25
N SER A 182 47.17 8.91 -19.97
CA SER A 182 47.10 10.26 -20.53
C SER A 182 46.34 11.25 -19.65
N LEU A 183 45.76 10.77 -18.54
CA LEU A 183 44.95 11.58 -17.63
C LEU A 183 45.82 12.50 -16.77
N LYS A 184 45.33 13.72 -16.55
CA LYS A 184 45.99 14.74 -15.72
C LYS A 184 45.13 15.13 -14.52
N ILE A 185 45.77 15.46 -13.41
CA ILE A 185 45.10 16.08 -12.25
C ILE A 185 44.50 17.43 -12.69
N GLY A 186 43.28 17.71 -12.24
CA GLY A 186 42.47 18.86 -12.64
C GLY A 186 41.68 18.65 -13.94
N GLN A 187 41.97 17.59 -14.71
CA GLN A 187 41.26 17.33 -15.96
C GLN A 187 39.81 16.90 -15.68
N LYS A 188 38.88 17.49 -16.42
CA LYS A 188 37.47 17.07 -16.45
C LYS A 188 37.28 16.02 -17.55
N VAL A 189 36.74 14.87 -17.20
CA VAL A 189 36.49 13.74 -18.10
C VAL A 189 35.09 13.21 -17.90
N MET A 190 34.56 12.43 -18.85
CA MET A 190 33.31 11.72 -18.69
C MET A 190 33.60 10.24 -18.37
N ILE A 191 33.02 9.73 -17.29
CA ILE A 191 33.24 8.37 -16.79
C ILE A 191 31.92 7.67 -16.52
N ASN A 192 31.93 6.34 -16.55
CA ASN A 192 30.81 5.54 -16.10
C ASN A 192 30.91 5.29 -14.58
N HIS A 193 29.85 5.62 -13.83
CA HIS A 193 29.79 5.38 -12.39
C HIS A 193 28.35 5.11 -11.94
N ASN A 194 28.18 4.19 -10.98
CA ASN A 194 26.91 3.98 -10.32
C ASN A 194 26.98 4.60 -8.91
N VAL A 195 26.09 5.56 -8.65
CA VAL A 195 26.09 6.37 -7.41
C VAL A 195 25.69 5.54 -6.19
N ASP A 196 24.84 4.53 -6.37
CA ASP A 196 24.32 3.68 -5.31
C ASP A 196 25.23 2.48 -5.03
N ASP A 197 25.74 1.83 -6.07
CA ASP A 197 26.70 0.72 -5.95
C ASP A 197 27.91 0.88 -6.90
N PRO A 198 29.05 1.39 -6.39
CA PRO A 198 30.27 1.59 -7.18
C PRO A 198 30.85 0.34 -7.87
N LYS A 199 30.39 -0.87 -7.50
CA LYS A 199 30.90 -2.12 -8.08
C LYS A 199 30.23 -2.49 -9.39
N VAL A 200 29.05 -1.96 -9.70
CA VAL A 200 28.34 -2.24 -10.95
C VAL A 200 28.54 -1.10 -11.96
N THR A 201 28.27 -1.37 -13.24
CA THR A 201 28.20 -0.32 -14.26
C THR A 201 27.05 0.62 -13.90
N GLY A 202 27.21 1.92 -14.12
CA GLY A 202 26.17 2.92 -13.89
C GLY A 202 25.95 3.82 -15.10
N LEU A 203 25.83 5.12 -14.85
CA LEU A 203 25.58 6.15 -15.85
C LEU A 203 26.83 6.99 -16.13
N TRP A 204 26.76 7.82 -17.17
CA TRP A 204 27.88 8.66 -17.61
C TRP A 204 27.84 10.04 -16.96
N TYR A 205 28.83 10.31 -16.12
CA TYR A 205 28.94 11.55 -15.37
C TYR A 205 30.21 12.29 -15.73
N ASP A 206 30.16 13.60 -15.57
CA ASP A 206 31.35 14.42 -15.56
C ASP A 206 32.13 14.20 -14.27
N PHE A 207 33.45 14.11 -14.37
CA PHE A 207 34.33 13.86 -13.23
C PHE A 207 35.59 14.71 -13.33
N THR A 208 35.87 15.48 -12.28
CA THR A 208 37.10 16.25 -12.14
C THR A 208 38.10 15.43 -11.35
N ILE A 209 39.22 15.08 -11.98
CA ILE A 209 40.26 14.25 -11.37
C ILE A 209 41.04 15.08 -10.35
N LEU A 210 41.01 14.71 -9.07
CA LEU A 210 41.84 15.33 -8.04
C LEU A 210 43.11 14.50 -7.74
N LYS A 211 43.01 13.18 -7.89
CA LYS A 211 44.12 12.25 -7.68
C LYS A 211 43.98 11.03 -8.60
N ILE A 212 45.12 10.51 -9.06
CA ILE A 212 45.22 9.30 -9.88
C ILE A 212 46.03 8.27 -9.09
N ASP A 213 45.41 7.16 -8.72
CA ASP A 213 46.05 6.04 -8.01
C ASP A 213 46.24 4.87 -8.98
N LYS A 214 47.49 4.65 -9.42
CA LYS A 214 47.89 3.53 -10.29
C LYS A 214 48.75 2.53 -9.52
N LYS A 215 48.20 1.35 -9.24
CA LYS A 215 48.91 0.19 -8.68
C LYS A 215 48.94 -0.95 -9.70
N LYS A 216 49.86 -1.92 -9.57
CA LYS A 216 50.03 -3.04 -10.53
C LYS A 216 48.74 -3.82 -10.88
N ARG A 217 47.71 -3.82 -10.00
CA ARG A 217 46.43 -4.52 -10.20
C ARG A 217 45.19 -3.63 -10.05
N VAL A 218 45.36 -2.32 -9.79
CA VAL A 218 44.26 -1.41 -9.44
C VAL A 218 44.52 -0.05 -10.10
N GLN A 219 43.56 0.41 -10.90
CA GLN A 219 43.53 1.74 -11.50
C GLN A 219 42.32 2.48 -10.92
N GLU A 220 42.58 3.49 -10.10
CA GLU A 220 41.54 4.26 -9.40
C GLU A 220 41.75 5.76 -9.61
N LEU A 221 40.65 6.47 -9.81
CA LEU A 221 40.60 7.93 -9.83
C LEU A 221 39.88 8.40 -8.58
N ILE A 222 40.39 9.45 -7.94
CA ILE A 222 39.72 10.12 -6.83
C ILE A 222 39.45 11.55 -7.24
N GLY A 223 38.23 12.03 -7.05
CA GLY A 223 37.84 13.32 -7.61
C GLY A 223 36.42 13.74 -7.27
N ILE A 224 35.94 14.72 -8.01
CA ILE A 224 34.60 15.29 -7.86
C ILE A 224 33.73 14.71 -8.98
N LEU A 225 32.69 13.98 -8.61
CA LEU A 225 31.66 13.51 -9.53
C LEU A 225 30.56 14.57 -9.62
N HIS A 226 30.31 15.09 -10.81
CA HIS A 226 29.31 16.13 -11.04
C HIS A 226 27.98 15.48 -11.44
N ILE A 227 27.00 15.50 -10.51
CA ILE A 227 25.64 15.04 -10.78
C ILE A 227 24.78 16.26 -11.06
N GLY A 228 24.42 16.43 -12.34
CA GLY A 228 23.68 17.62 -12.78
C GLY A 228 24.46 18.92 -12.55
N LYS A 229 23.73 20.01 -12.27
CA LYS A 229 24.31 21.35 -12.07
C LYS A 229 24.58 21.70 -10.59
N ASP A 230 23.84 21.09 -9.66
CA ASP A 230 23.75 21.61 -8.29
C ASP A 230 24.26 20.64 -7.20
N GLN A 231 24.68 19.42 -7.56
CA GLN A 231 25.07 18.39 -6.57
C GLN A 231 26.38 17.67 -6.93
N PRO A 232 27.55 18.32 -6.73
CA PRO A 232 28.83 17.63 -6.84
C PRO A 232 29.05 16.70 -5.65
N LEU A 233 29.51 15.49 -5.92
CA LEU A 233 29.99 14.56 -4.90
C LEU A 233 31.52 14.57 -4.86
N GLU A 234 32.06 15.17 -3.80
CA GLU A 234 33.50 15.27 -3.61
C GLU A 234 34.13 13.95 -3.14
N ASN A 235 35.45 13.83 -3.37
CA ASN A 235 36.29 12.72 -2.90
C ASN A 235 35.79 11.32 -3.31
N ARG A 236 35.09 11.20 -4.43
CA ARG A 236 34.59 9.92 -4.95
C ARG A 236 35.72 9.11 -5.56
N LYS A 237 35.79 7.84 -5.16
CA LYS A 237 36.73 6.84 -5.70
C LYS A 237 36.04 6.08 -6.82
N VAL A 238 36.61 6.10 -8.01
CA VAL A 238 36.07 5.46 -9.21
C VAL A 238 37.13 4.55 -9.82
N ASN A 239 36.72 3.32 -10.14
CA ASN A 239 37.45 2.46 -11.06
C ASN A 239 36.71 2.49 -12.41
N PRO A 240 37.23 3.20 -13.43
CA PRO A 240 36.52 3.45 -14.68
C PRO A 240 36.39 2.21 -15.59
N LYS A 241 36.90 1.04 -15.19
CA LYS A 241 36.77 -0.26 -15.91
C LYS A 241 37.05 -0.19 -17.43
N GLY A 242 37.90 0.75 -17.86
CA GLY A 242 38.44 0.82 -19.22
C GLY A 242 37.90 1.91 -20.15
N GLU A 243 36.76 2.55 -19.84
CA GLU A 243 36.16 3.56 -20.74
C GLU A 243 36.11 4.95 -20.06
N ILE A 244 36.96 5.86 -20.55
CA ILE A 244 37.03 7.25 -20.08
C ILE A 244 36.99 8.13 -21.31
N PHE A 245 36.00 9.02 -21.39
CA PHE A 245 35.83 9.90 -22.54
C PHE A 245 36.37 11.30 -22.25
N ALA A 246 36.95 11.92 -23.27
CA ALA A 246 37.14 13.37 -23.26
C ALA A 246 35.78 14.07 -23.36
N ILE A 247 35.66 15.22 -22.69
CA ILE A 247 34.54 16.14 -22.90
C ILE A 247 34.87 16.97 -24.14
N GLU A 248 34.03 16.89 -25.16
CA GLU A 248 34.21 17.62 -26.41
C GLU A 248 33.66 19.04 -26.28
N GLU A 249 34.32 20.01 -26.91
CA GLU A 249 33.89 21.42 -26.91
C GLU A 249 33.15 21.76 -28.22
N PRO A 250 32.06 22.54 -28.16
CA PRO A 250 31.34 22.98 -29.35
C PRO A 250 32.23 23.84 -30.26
N LYS A 251 32.21 23.55 -31.56
CA LYS A 251 32.80 24.38 -32.61
C LYS A 251 31.69 25.12 -33.34
N PHE A 252 31.97 26.34 -33.80
CA PHE A 252 31.04 27.07 -34.67
C PHE A 252 30.78 26.27 -35.95
N LEU A 253 29.54 26.29 -36.45
CA LEU A 253 29.15 25.58 -37.67
C LEU A 253 30.05 25.91 -38.86
N LYS A 254 30.43 27.18 -39.01
CA LYS A 254 31.35 27.67 -40.06
C LYS A 254 32.77 27.09 -39.97
N ASP A 255 33.17 26.62 -38.79
CA ASP A 255 34.54 26.16 -38.49
C ASP A 255 34.61 24.62 -38.40
N ARG A 256 33.51 23.90 -38.70
CA ARG A 256 33.47 22.44 -38.69
C ARG A 256 34.14 21.88 -39.95
N SER A 257 35.05 20.93 -39.78
CA SER A 257 35.63 20.16 -40.89
C SER A 257 34.68 19.03 -41.35
N PRO A 258 34.90 18.41 -42.52
CA PRO A 258 34.15 17.23 -42.94
C PRO A 258 34.24 16.07 -41.93
N GLU A 259 35.36 15.93 -41.22
CA GLU A 259 35.51 14.93 -40.15
C GLU A 259 34.67 15.29 -38.93
N ASP A 260 34.62 16.57 -38.53
CA ASP A 260 33.74 17.02 -37.45
C ASP A 260 32.27 16.74 -37.81
N GLU A 261 31.89 16.96 -39.07
CA GLU A 261 30.54 16.66 -39.57
C GLU A 261 30.22 15.16 -39.51
N GLN A 262 31.15 14.29 -39.90
CA GLN A 262 30.98 12.84 -39.78
C GLN A 262 30.81 12.40 -38.32
N HIS A 263 31.45 13.09 -37.38
CA HIS A 263 31.32 12.81 -35.94
C HIS A 263 30.02 13.31 -35.32
N MET A 264 29.34 14.25 -35.95
CA MET A 264 27.99 14.67 -35.57
C MET A 264 26.91 13.78 -36.19
N VAL A 265 27.27 12.71 -36.91
CA VAL A 265 26.33 11.70 -37.39
C VAL A 265 26.15 10.61 -36.33
N SER A 266 24.91 10.22 -36.09
CA SER A 266 24.55 9.11 -35.20
C SER A 266 25.25 7.83 -35.64
N SER A 267 25.85 7.11 -34.67
CA SER A 267 26.44 5.80 -34.92
C SER A 267 25.46 4.65 -34.66
N GLY A 268 24.28 4.96 -34.09
CA GLY A 268 23.29 3.99 -33.62
C GLY A 268 23.78 3.10 -32.46
N LYS A 269 24.98 3.35 -31.93
CA LYS A 269 25.60 2.58 -30.86
C LYS A 269 25.58 3.38 -29.57
N ARG A 270 24.87 2.85 -28.57
CA ARG A 270 24.82 3.39 -27.21
C ARG A 270 26.10 3.01 -26.44
N ARG A 271 26.62 3.94 -25.64
CA ARG A 271 27.69 3.66 -24.67
C ARG A 271 27.21 2.66 -23.62
N ARG A 272 28.17 1.97 -23.00
CA ARG A 272 27.88 0.96 -21.98
C ARG A 272 27.12 1.58 -20.82
N VAL A 273 25.96 1.01 -20.51
CA VAL A 273 25.18 1.27 -19.29
C VAL A 273 25.03 -0.05 -18.54
N GLN A 274 24.50 -0.01 -17.31
CA GLN A 274 24.11 -1.25 -16.63
C GLN A 274 23.16 -2.03 -17.54
N ALA A 275 23.48 -3.30 -17.80
CA ALA A 275 22.55 -4.14 -18.53
C ALA A 275 21.29 -4.31 -17.66
N TYR A 276 20.13 -4.10 -18.24
CA TYR A 276 18.85 -4.32 -17.57
C TYR A 276 18.67 -5.81 -17.24
N CYS A 277 19.32 -6.69 -18.00
CA CYS A 277 19.30 -8.13 -17.74
C CYS A 277 20.68 -8.79 -17.80
N ASP A 278 21.05 -9.41 -16.68
CA ASP A 278 22.31 -10.13 -16.51
C ASP A 278 22.36 -11.44 -17.31
N ALA A 279 21.23 -12.08 -17.59
CA ALA A 279 21.18 -13.34 -18.35
C ALA A 279 21.47 -13.15 -19.85
N CYS A 280 20.98 -12.04 -20.42
CA CYS A 280 21.12 -11.73 -21.85
C CYS A 280 22.17 -10.67 -22.15
N LEU A 281 22.63 -9.93 -21.14
CA LEU A 281 23.48 -8.75 -21.27
C LEU A 281 22.93 -7.75 -22.30
N ASP A 282 21.60 -7.62 -22.32
CA ASP A 282 20.82 -6.80 -23.27
C ASP A 282 21.12 -7.04 -24.75
N ASN A 283 21.71 -8.19 -25.12
CA ASN A 283 21.97 -8.50 -26.53
C ASN A 283 20.64 -8.66 -27.27
N PRO A 284 20.30 -7.80 -28.24
CA PRO A 284 19.00 -7.83 -28.92
C PRO A 284 18.78 -9.12 -29.73
N ASN A 285 19.86 -9.79 -30.14
CA ASN A 285 19.81 -11.01 -30.97
C ASN A 285 19.82 -12.30 -30.14
N LYS A 286 19.88 -12.23 -28.81
CA LYS A 286 19.93 -13.40 -27.92
C LYS A 286 18.57 -13.62 -27.25
N GLU A 287 17.95 -14.77 -27.49
CA GLU A 287 16.73 -15.21 -26.81
C GLU A 287 16.93 -15.27 -25.28
N CYS A 288 15.96 -14.77 -24.53
CA CYS A 288 16.00 -14.75 -23.07
C CYS A 288 14.60 -14.64 -22.44
N ARG A 289 14.32 -15.48 -21.44
CA ARG A 289 13.04 -15.48 -20.68
C ARG A 289 13.01 -14.53 -19.49
N GLU A 290 14.11 -13.81 -19.25
CA GLU A 290 14.20 -12.76 -18.21
C GLU A 290 13.95 -11.37 -18.78
N CYS A 291 14.55 -11.06 -19.94
CA CYS A 291 14.43 -9.75 -20.63
C CYS A 291 13.57 -9.81 -21.90
N GLY A 292 12.97 -10.95 -22.21
CA GLY A 292 12.11 -11.17 -23.38
C GLY A 292 10.86 -11.95 -22.97
N CYS A 293 10.09 -12.41 -23.96
CA CYS A 293 8.85 -13.12 -23.71
C CYS A 293 9.07 -14.39 -22.87
N ARG A 294 8.32 -14.53 -21.78
CA ARG A 294 8.44 -15.64 -20.83
C ARG A 294 8.16 -17.01 -21.47
N VAL A 295 7.38 -17.01 -22.56
CA VAL A 295 6.98 -18.22 -23.29
C VAL A 295 8.02 -18.58 -24.35
N CYS A 296 8.25 -17.71 -25.35
CA CYS A 296 9.11 -18.01 -26.49
C CYS A 296 10.57 -17.56 -26.33
N ALA A 297 10.89 -16.76 -25.30
CA ALA A 297 12.20 -16.11 -25.09
C ALA A 297 12.58 -15.05 -26.14
N GLY A 298 11.71 -14.77 -27.11
CA GLY A 298 11.92 -13.74 -28.13
C GLY A 298 11.84 -12.31 -27.60
N LYS A 299 12.48 -11.38 -28.31
CA LYS A 299 12.57 -9.93 -28.00
C LYS A 299 11.99 -9.04 -29.09
N GLU A 300 11.60 -9.64 -30.20
CA GLU A 300 10.88 -9.04 -31.31
C GLU A 300 9.50 -8.52 -30.88
N ASP A 301 8.89 -7.65 -31.68
CA ASP A 301 7.53 -7.13 -31.44
C ASP A 301 7.35 -6.47 -30.05
N GLU A 302 8.34 -5.66 -29.66
CA GLU A 302 8.40 -4.96 -28.36
C GLU A 302 7.14 -4.11 -28.07
N HIS A 303 6.47 -3.61 -29.11
CA HIS A 303 5.24 -2.82 -28.97
C HIS A 303 4.03 -3.64 -28.52
N ASN A 304 4.03 -4.96 -28.75
CA ASN A 304 2.96 -5.89 -28.37
C ASN A 304 3.39 -6.80 -27.20
N LEU A 305 4.42 -6.40 -26.47
CA LEU A 305 4.94 -7.13 -25.32
C LEU A 305 4.30 -6.59 -24.05
N LEU A 306 3.52 -7.44 -23.37
CA LEU A 306 2.83 -7.11 -22.12
C LEU A 306 3.69 -7.49 -20.92
N LEU A 307 3.83 -6.57 -19.95
CA LEU A 307 4.54 -6.78 -18.70
C LEU A 307 3.56 -7.02 -17.56
N CYS A 308 3.77 -8.08 -16.79
CA CYS A 308 2.91 -8.40 -15.65
C CYS A 308 3.20 -7.52 -14.43
N ASP A 309 2.20 -6.86 -13.87
CA ASP A 309 2.38 -5.97 -12.70
C ASP A 309 2.71 -6.67 -11.37
N GLU A 310 2.57 -7.99 -11.28
CA GLU A 310 2.92 -8.74 -10.06
C GLU A 310 4.33 -9.33 -10.12
N CYS A 311 4.68 -10.02 -11.23
CA CYS A 311 5.97 -10.70 -11.37
C CYS A 311 6.96 -10.01 -12.33
N ASN A 312 6.54 -8.93 -12.98
CA ASN A 312 7.31 -8.14 -13.95
C ASN A 312 7.85 -8.92 -15.15
N SER A 313 7.27 -10.09 -15.45
CA SER A 313 7.64 -10.91 -16.61
C SER A 313 6.90 -10.46 -17.87
N ALA A 314 7.57 -10.55 -19.02
CA ALA A 314 7.10 -10.04 -20.31
C ALA A 314 6.46 -11.15 -21.18
N TYR A 315 5.43 -10.85 -21.98
CA TYR A 315 4.72 -11.82 -22.82
C TYR A 315 4.27 -11.19 -24.14
N HIS A 316 4.44 -11.88 -25.28
CA HIS A 316 3.78 -11.46 -26.53
C HIS A 316 2.27 -11.74 -26.49
N LEU A 317 1.48 -10.87 -27.12
CA LEU A 317 0.04 -11.10 -27.33
C LEU A 317 -0.24 -12.48 -27.95
N SER A 318 0.54 -12.89 -28.95
CA SER A 318 0.40 -14.16 -29.66
C SER A 318 0.82 -15.39 -28.84
N CYS A 319 1.71 -15.21 -27.86
CA CYS A 319 2.24 -16.29 -27.01
C CYS A 319 1.35 -16.59 -25.80
N LEU A 320 0.34 -15.75 -25.53
CA LEU A 320 -0.65 -15.98 -24.49
C LEU A 320 -1.63 -17.09 -24.91
N ASN A 321 -2.28 -17.71 -23.92
CA ASN A 321 -3.30 -18.73 -24.16
C ASN A 321 -4.60 -18.35 -23.41
N PRO A 322 -5.66 -17.90 -24.12
CA PRO A 322 -5.71 -17.68 -25.57
C PRO A 322 -4.86 -16.48 -26.05
N PRO A 323 -4.42 -16.45 -27.33
CA PRO A 323 -3.70 -15.32 -27.90
C PRO A 323 -4.56 -14.04 -27.89
N LEU A 324 -3.95 -12.90 -27.56
CA LEU A 324 -4.61 -11.60 -27.63
C LEU A 324 -4.42 -10.99 -29.02
N THR A 325 -5.43 -10.26 -29.52
CA THR A 325 -5.40 -9.61 -30.83
C THR A 325 -4.92 -8.15 -30.79
N SER A 326 -4.96 -7.52 -29.61
CA SER A 326 -4.55 -6.14 -29.38
C SER A 326 -4.10 -5.97 -27.92
N ILE A 327 -3.32 -4.92 -27.65
CA ILE A 327 -2.89 -4.52 -26.30
C ILE A 327 -4.14 -4.21 -25.44
N PRO A 328 -4.26 -4.73 -24.21
CA PRO A 328 -5.37 -4.41 -23.31
C PRO A 328 -5.44 -2.91 -22.99
N GLU A 329 -6.65 -2.34 -22.90
CA GLU A 329 -6.87 -0.90 -22.65
C GLU A 329 -6.78 -0.50 -21.16
N GLU A 330 -6.57 -1.47 -20.26
CA GLU A 330 -6.49 -1.25 -18.81
C GLU A 330 -5.07 -0.87 -18.37
N ASP A 331 -4.95 0.02 -17.39
CA ASP A 331 -3.66 0.54 -16.89
C ASP A 331 -2.80 -0.54 -16.17
N TYR A 332 -3.40 -1.70 -15.86
CA TYR A 332 -2.75 -2.81 -15.18
C TYR A 332 -3.04 -4.12 -15.90
N TRP A 333 -2.03 -4.98 -16.06
CA TRP A 333 -2.15 -6.30 -16.65
C TRP A 333 -1.37 -7.36 -15.83
N TYR A 334 -1.99 -8.51 -15.64
CA TYR A 334 -1.40 -9.64 -14.92
C TYR A 334 -1.26 -10.83 -15.87
N CYS A 335 -0.10 -11.49 -15.85
CA CYS A 335 0.11 -12.68 -16.68
C CYS A 335 -0.78 -13.84 -16.20
N PRO A 336 -1.03 -14.87 -17.03
CA PRO A 336 -1.87 -16.01 -16.65
C PRO A 336 -1.43 -16.74 -15.35
N GLU A 337 -0.16 -16.60 -14.96
CA GLU A 337 0.37 -17.17 -13.71
C GLU A 337 0.11 -16.29 -12.47
N CYS A 338 -0.05 -14.97 -12.66
CA CYS A 338 -0.23 -13.97 -11.60
C CYS A 338 -1.67 -13.42 -11.54
N LYS A 339 -2.41 -13.53 -12.64
CA LYS A 339 -3.79 -13.04 -12.75
C LYS A 339 -4.69 -13.88 -11.84
N ASN A 340 -5.04 -13.33 -10.68
CA ASN A 340 -6.33 -13.66 -10.08
C ASN A 340 -7.40 -13.07 -11.02
N ASP A 341 -8.32 -13.90 -11.52
CA ASP A 341 -9.33 -13.46 -12.48
C ASP A 341 -10.37 -12.57 -11.75
N GLU A 342 -10.03 -11.30 -11.67
CA GLU A 342 -10.80 -10.18 -11.20
C GLU A 342 -11.18 -9.35 -12.43
N ASN A 343 -12.45 -8.97 -12.57
CA ASN A 343 -12.81 -7.61 -12.99
C ASN A 343 -12.04 -6.97 -14.15
N GLU A 344 -12.50 -7.24 -15.36
CA GLU A 344 -12.54 -6.24 -16.44
C GLU A 344 -13.21 -4.95 -15.90
N ILE A 345 -12.53 -3.80 -16.02
CA ILE A 345 -12.90 -2.51 -15.41
C ILE A 345 -13.68 -1.66 -16.43
N VAL A 346 -14.96 -1.39 -16.20
CA VAL A 346 -15.75 -0.47 -17.06
C VAL A 346 -15.66 0.99 -16.59
N LYS A 347 -15.29 1.88 -17.54
CA LYS A 347 -15.19 3.35 -17.39
C LYS A 347 -16.58 4.01 -17.29
N ALA A 348 -16.65 5.20 -16.70
CA ALA A 348 -17.89 5.92 -16.41
C ALA A 348 -18.65 6.32 -17.69
N GLY A 349 -19.85 5.77 -17.90
CA GLY A 349 -20.74 6.12 -19.00
C GLY A 349 -21.19 4.94 -19.88
N ASP A 350 -20.48 3.81 -19.83
CA ASP A 350 -20.82 2.62 -20.62
C ASP A 350 -21.61 1.58 -19.80
N LYS A 351 -22.67 1.04 -20.41
CA LYS A 351 -23.44 -0.10 -19.86
C LYS A 351 -22.59 -1.37 -19.96
N LEU A 352 -22.50 -2.20 -18.91
CA LEU A 352 -21.74 -3.45 -19.07
C LEU A 352 -22.45 -4.41 -20.04
N LYS A 353 -21.66 -5.14 -20.83
CA LYS A 353 -22.19 -6.19 -21.72
C LYS A 353 -22.67 -7.41 -20.92
N GLN A 354 -23.86 -7.92 -21.28
CA GLN A 354 -24.34 -9.22 -20.81
C GLN A 354 -23.41 -10.34 -21.28
N THR A 355 -22.93 -11.17 -20.35
CA THR A 355 -22.01 -12.28 -20.66
C THR A 355 -22.76 -13.52 -21.12
N LYS A 356 -22.43 -14.00 -22.33
CA LYS A 356 -22.80 -15.35 -22.81
C LYS A 356 -21.80 -16.37 -22.30
N LYS A 357 -21.89 -16.76 -21.04
CA LYS A 357 -21.21 -17.97 -20.53
C LYS A 357 -22.24 -18.84 -19.85
N LYS A 358 -22.78 -19.82 -20.59
CA LYS A 358 -23.47 -20.96 -19.98
C LYS A 358 -22.41 -21.70 -19.17
N THR A 359 -22.50 -21.57 -17.85
CA THR A 359 -21.83 -22.47 -16.90
C THR A 359 -22.29 -23.89 -17.17
N ASN A 360 -21.35 -24.83 -17.26
CA ASN A 360 -21.66 -26.25 -17.22
C ASN A 360 -22.34 -26.54 -15.87
N GLU A 361 -23.62 -26.90 -15.91
CA GLU A 361 -24.54 -27.04 -14.76
C GLU A 361 -24.26 -28.25 -13.84
N ASN A 362 -23.10 -28.89 -13.92
CA ASN A 362 -22.82 -30.12 -13.17
C ASN A 362 -21.71 -29.96 -12.13
N ASN A 363 -21.86 -29.00 -11.20
CA ASN A 363 -21.44 -29.22 -9.81
C ASN A 363 -22.16 -28.25 -8.86
N SER A 364 -23.31 -28.67 -8.34
CA SER A 364 -24.19 -27.85 -7.50
C SER A 364 -23.69 -27.76 -6.04
N SER A 365 -22.60 -27.04 -5.84
CA SER A 365 -22.31 -26.48 -4.51
C SER A 365 -23.22 -25.26 -4.28
N LYS A 366 -24.35 -25.45 -3.59
CA LYS A 366 -25.28 -24.38 -3.13
C LYS A 366 -24.66 -23.41 -2.08
N ARG A 367 -23.34 -23.35 -1.93
CA ARG A 367 -22.66 -22.52 -0.92
C ARG A 367 -22.27 -21.16 -1.49
N ASP A 368 -22.98 -20.12 -1.06
CA ASP A 368 -22.65 -18.71 -1.31
C ASP A 368 -21.56 -18.25 -0.32
N TRP A 369 -20.32 -18.18 -0.80
CA TRP A 369 -19.16 -17.71 -0.03
C TRP A 369 -19.11 -16.17 0.14
N GLY A 370 -19.97 -15.42 -0.56
CA GLY A 370 -20.06 -13.96 -0.49
C GLY A 370 -20.84 -13.42 0.71
N LYS A 371 -21.58 -14.29 1.42
CA LYS A 371 -22.33 -13.97 2.65
C LYS A 371 -21.46 -14.16 3.90
N GLY A 372 -20.30 -13.50 3.98
CA GLY A 372 -19.48 -13.59 5.19
C GLY A 372 -18.10 -12.95 5.08
N MET A 373 -17.19 -13.41 5.95
CA MET A 373 -15.81 -12.89 6.09
C MET A 373 -14.76 -13.70 5.32
N ALA A 374 -15.16 -14.67 4.50
CA ALA A 374 -14.25 -15.61 3.84
C ALA A 374 -13.34 -14.92 2.79
N CYS A 375 -13.86 -13.90 2.09
CA CYS A 375 -13.17 -13.19 1.00
C CYS A 375 -13.07 -11.68 1.27
N VAL A 376 -13.06 -11.28 2.55
CA VAL A 376 -13.00 -9.87 2.94
C VAL A 376 -11.55 -9.46 3.13
N GLY A 377 -11.16 -8.35 2.48
CA GLY A 377 -9.87 -7.69 2.68
C GLY A 377 -9.86 -6.77 3.90
N ARG A 378 -8.70 -6.17 4.18
CA ARG A 378 -8.56 -5.18 5.26
C ARG A 378 -9.36 -3.93 4.92
N THR A 379 -10.03 -3.36 5.90
CA THR A 379 -10.67 -2.04 5.82
C THR A 379 -9.70 -0.92 6.24
N LYS A 380 -8.68 -1.25 7.03
CA LYS A 380 -7.63 -0.34 7.51
C LYS A 380 -6.29 -1.06 7.65
N GLU A 381 -5.18 -0.33 7.69
CA GLU A 381 -3.86 -0.91 7.92
C GLU A 381 -3.19 -0.27 9.15
N CYS A 382 -2.53 -1.08 9.97
CA CYS A 382 -1.78 -0.58 11.11
C CYS A 382 -0.52 0.15 10.64
N SER A 383 -0.58 1.47 10.76
CA SER A 383 0.48 2.44 10.52
C SER A 383 1.22 2.85 11.79
N ILE A 384 0.66 2.54 12.97
CA ILE A 384 1.24 2.88 14.29
C ILE A 384 2.62 2.25 14.44
N VAL A 385 2.89 1.10 13.84
CA VAL A 385 4.23 0.52 13.84
C VAL A 385 4.50 -0.09 12.48
N PRO A 386 5.78 -0.19 12.04
CA PRO A 386 6.09 -0.77 10.74
C PRO A 386 5.75 -2.28 10.70
N PRO A 387 5.62 -2.90 9.51
CA PRO A 387 5.27 -4.31 9.40
C PRO A 387 6.23 -5.28 10.09
N ASN A 388 7.51 -4.91 10.21
CA ASN A 388 8.57 -5.68 10.87
C ASN A 388 8.76 -5.32 12.36
N HIS A 389 7.79 -4.64 12.98
CA HIS A 389 7.86 -4.28 14.39
C HIS A 389 7.94 -5.50 15.32
N ARG A 390 8.88 -5.46 16.27
CA ARG A 390 9.12 -6.50 17.29
C ARG A 390 8.54 -6.04 18.64
N GLY A 391 7.84 -6.93 19.33
CA GLY A 391 7.22 -6.61 20.62
C GLY A 391 5.75 -6.14 20.54
N PRO A 392 5.17 -5.59 21.62
CA PRO A 392 3.76 -5.21 21.68
C PRO A 392 3.38 -4.11 20.67
N ILE A 393 2.11 -4.08 20.26
CA ILE A 393 1.57 -2.98 19.46
C ILE A 393 1.05 -1.89 20.41
N PRO A 394 1.48 -0.62 20.26
CA PRO A 394 0.95 0.48 21.07
C PRO A 394 -0.57 0.58 20.97
N GLY A 395 -1.22 0.78 22.12
CA GLY A 395 -2.69 0.83 22.22
C GLY A 395 -3.41 -0.53 22.18
N VAL A 396 -2.67 -1.63 22.06
CA VAL A 396 -3.24 -2.99 22.09
C VAL A 396 -2.83 -3.73 23.36
N GLU A 397 -3.78 -3.92 24.27
CA GLU A 397 -3.57 -4.54 25.58
C GLU A 397 -3.74 -6.07 25.51
N VAL A 398 -3.01 -6.79 26.37
CA VAL A 398 -3.20 -8.23 26.58
C VAL A 398 -4.65 -8.49 27.03
N GLY A 399 -5.30 -9.45 26.39
CA GLY A 399 -6.71 -9.78 26.60
C GLY A 399 -7.68 -9.14 25.60
N MET A 400 -7.23 -8.17 24.78
CA MET A 400 -8.04 -7.68 23.67
C MET A 400 -8.39 -8.83 22.71
N CYS A 401 -9.65 -8.86 22.26
CA CYS A 401 -10.18 -9.93 21.44
C CYS A 401 -10.86 -9.37 20.17
N TRP A 402 -10.62 -10.01 19.03
CA TRP A 402 -11.24 -9.68 17.75
C TRP A 402 -11.92 -10.89 17.14
N MET A 403 -13.10 -10.70 16.58
CA MET A 403 -13.88 -11.81 16.04
C MET A 403 -13.20 -12.49 14.84
N TYR A 404 -12.53 -11.71 13.98
CA TYR A 404 -11.94 -12.21 12.74
C TYR A 404 -10.44 -11.93 12.61
N ARG A 405 -9.72 -12.83 11.91
CA ARG A 405 -8.28 -12.71 11.63
C ARG A 405 -7.91 -11.43 10.88
N VAL A 406 -8.80 -10.93 10.01
CA VAL A 406 -8.59 -9.66 9.30
C VAL A 406 -8.51 -8.49 10.28
N GLN A 407 -9.31 -8.46 11.35
CA GLN A 407 -9.26 -7.39 12.36
C GLN A 407 -7.94 -7.44 13.15
N VAL A 408 -7.43 -8.65 13.46
CA VAL A 408 -6.10 -8.83 14.09
C VAL A 408 -4.98 -8.31 13.19
N SER A 409 -5.16 -8.41 11.86
CA SER A 409 -4.25 -7.86 10.86
C SER A 409 -4.34 -6.34 10.76
N GLU A 410 -5.55 -5.79 10.73
CA GLU A 410 -5.84 -4.36 10.71
C GLU A 410 -5.21 -3.61 11.89
N VAL A 411 -5.17 -4.22 13.08
CA VAL A 411 -4.51 -3.63 14.26
C VAL A 411 -3.00 -3.92 14.32
N GLY A 412 -2.44 -4.71 13.39
CA GLY A 412 -1.00 -4.97 13.29
C GLY A 412 -0.44 -6.04 14.23
N VAL A 413 -1.26 -6.61 15.13
CA VAL A 413 -0.83 -7.68 16.06
C VAL A 413 -0.34 -8.88 15.29
N HIS A 414 -1.11 -9.33 14.29
CA HIS A 414 -0.73 -10.41 13.39
C HIS A 414 -1.24 -10.15 11.97
N ARG A 415 -0.36 -9.66 11.10
CA ARG A 415 -0.71 -9.12 9.76
C ARG A 415 -1.19 -10.17 8.74
N PRO A 416 -0.72 -11.42 8.72
CA PRO A 416 -1.25 -12.43 7.82
C PRO A 416 -2.71 -12.79 8.13
N HIS A 417 -3.57 -12.85 7.11
CA HIS A 417 -4.99 -13.22 7.28
C HIS A 417 -5.19 -14.71 7.55
N ILE A 418 -4.29 -15.55 7.04
CA ILE A 418 -4.44 -17.01 7.02
C ILE A 418 -3.26 -17.67 7.73
N ALA A 419 -2.03 -17.36 7.31
CA ALA A 419 -0.81 -18.01 7.80
C ALA A 419 -0.71 -17.97 9.34
N GLY A 420 -0.14 -19.02 9.94
CA GLY A 420 0.05 -19.09 11.40
C GLY A 420 1.21 -18.23 11.90
N ILE A 421 2.22 -17.98 11.06
CA ILE A 421 3.44 -17.25 11.42
C ILE A 421 3.54 -16.00 10.54
N HIS A 422 3.88 -14.88 11.16
CA HIS A 422 4.25 -13.63 10.48
C HIS A 422 5.75 -13.38 10.73
N GLY A 423 6.56 -13.39 9.68
CA GLY A 423 8.00 -13.17 9.79
C GLY A 423 8.67 -12.94 8.45
N ARG A 424 9.98 -12.72 8.47
CA ARG A 424 10.84 -12.73 7.28
C ARG A 424 12.02 -13.67 7.52
N GLU A 425 12.38 -14.46 6.51
CA GLU A 425 13.47 -15.45 6.64
C GLU A 425 14.82 -14.83 7.00
N THR A 426 15.06 -13.60 6.55
CA THR A 426 16.29 -12.84 6.77
C THR A 426 16.28 -12.02 8.07
N ASP A 427 15.18 -12.05 8.83
CA ASP A 427 14.99 -11.26 10.04
C ASP A 427 14.54 -12.17 11.20
N CYS A 428 13.25 -12.17 11.54
CA CYS A 428 12.66 -12.98 12.60
C CYS A 428 11.15 -13.14 12.38
N ALA A 429 10.48 -13.90 13.25
CA ALA A 429 9.04 -13.91 13.38
C ALA A 429 8.58 -12.82 14.36
N TYR A 430 7.61 -12.01 13.93
CA TYR A 430 7.05 -10.91 14.71
C TYR A 430 5.84 -11.36 15.55
N SER A 431 5.07 -12.32 15.03
CA SER A 431 3.85 -12.80 15.68
C SER A 431 3.42 -14.17 15.17
N ILE A 432 2.69 -14.92 15.99
CA ILE A 432 2.11 -16.21 15.64
C ILE A 432 0.66 -16.36 16.12
N VAL A 433 -0.06 -17.31 15.52
CA VAL A 433 -1.43 -17.67 15.87
C VAL A 433 -1.52 -19.16 16.20
N LEU A 434 -2.06 -19.47 17.38
CA LEU A 434 -2.48 -20.81 17.78
C LEU A 434 -3.97 -20.99 17.42
N SER A 435 -4.24 -21.79 16.37
CA SER A 435 -5.61 -21.99 15.87
C SER A 435 -6.06 -23.45 15.75
N GLY A 436 -5.28 -24.40 16.29
CA GLY A 436 -5.60 -25.83 16.24
C GLY A 436 -5.53 -26.42 14.82
N GLY A 437 -4.70 -25.83 13.95
CA GLY A 437 -4.54 -26.26 12.56
C GLY A 437 -3.43 -27.29 12.36
N TYR A 438 -2.64 -27.58 13.39
CA TYR A 438 -1.60 -28.60 13.43
C TYR A 438 -1.84 -29.47 14.65
N GLU A 439 -1.96 -30.77 14.44
CA GLU A 439 -2.22 -31.79 15.46
C GLU A 439 -1.06 -31.96 16.46
N ASP A 440 0.12 -31.49 16.09
CA ASP A 440 1.35 -31.56 16.88
C ASP A 440 1.52 -30.41 17.88
N ASP A 441 0.65 -29.39 17.82
CA ASP A 441 0.65 -28.28 18.77
C ASP A 441 0.26 -28.76 20.18
N ILE A 442 0.99 -28.30 21.20
CA ILE A 442 0.71 -28.57 22.61
C ILE A 442 0.68 -27.25 23.36
N ASP A 443 -0.49 -26.86 23.87
CA ASP A 443 -0.68 -25.56 24.53
C ASP A 443 -0.89 -25.70 26.04
N ASN A 444 0.11 -25.25 26.82
CA ASN A 444 0.08 -25.21 28.29
C ASN A 444 -0.10 -23.77 28.83
N GLY A 445 -0.54 -22.81 28.01
CA GLY A 445 -0.80 -21.44 28.44
C GLY A 445 0.48 -20.61 28.48
N ASP A 446 1.20 -20.61 29.61
CA ASP A 446 2.46 -19.84 29.75
C ASP A 446 3.61 -20.47 28.96
N GLU A 447 3.50 -21.75 28.61
CA GLU A 447 4.40 -22.45 27.73
C GLU A 447 3.62 -23.23 26.68
N PHE A 448 4.16 -23.34 25.47
CA PHE A 448 3.58 -24.21 24.45
C PHE A 448 4.61 -24.67 23.44
N ILE A 449 4.33 -25.81 22.81
CA ILE A 449 5.08 -26.32 21.67
C ILE A 449 4.28 -25.99 20.42
N TYR A 450 4.86 -25.14 19.58
CA TYR A 450 4.31 -24.70 18.30
C TYR A 450 4.90 -25.53 17.17
N THR A 451 4.07 -25.87 16.19
CA THR A 451 4.49 -26.59 14.98
C THR A 451 4.76 -25.61 13.84
N GLY A 452 5.85 -25.81 13.12
CA GLY A 452 6.19 -25.06 11.92
C GLY A 452 5.12 -25.16 10.83
N SER A 453 5.21 -24.27 9.85
CA SER A 453 4.34 -24.28 8.68
C SER A 453 4.88 -25.16 7.55
N GLY A 454 3.99 -25.62 6.67
CA GLY A 454 4.34 -26.40 5.48
C GLY A 454 4.32 -27.90 5.71
N GLY A 455 4.93 -28.67 4.80
CA GLY A 455 4.81 -30.13 4.78
C GLY A 455 3.43 -30.59 4.32
N ARG A 456 2.75 -29.81 3.47
CA ARG A 456 1.36 -29.97 3.05
C ARG A 456 1.23 -29.75 1.56
N ASP A 457 0.43 -30.57 0.88
CA ASP A 457 0.01 -30.30 -0.49
C ASP A 457 -1.18 -29.32 -0.50
N LEU A 458 -0.92 -28.11 -0.98
CA LEU A 458 -1.92 -27.04 -1.12
C LEU A 458 -2.39 -26.86 -2.58
N SER A 459 -2.12 -27.83 -3.45
CA SER A 459 -2.66 -27.88 -4.81
C SER A 459 -4.19 -27.73 -4.84
N GLY A 460 -4.71 -27.15 -5.92
CA GLY A 460 -6.15 -26.89 -6.05
C GLY A 460 -6.65 -25.74 -5.17
N ASN A 461 -5.83 -24.70 -4.97
CA ASN A 461 -6.20 -23.48 -4.24
C ASN A 461 -6.61 -23.72 -2.77
N LYS A 462 -6.07 -24.77 -2.13
CA LYS A 462 -6.30 -25.02 -0.72
C LYS A 462 -5.53 -24.01 0.14
N ARG A 463 -6.00 -23.80 1.37
CA ARG A 463 -5.32 -22.97 2.39
C ARG A 463 -4.79 -23.78 3.57
N THR A 464 -5.33 -24.98 3.74
CA THR A 464 -4.94 -25.97 4.75
C THR A 464 -5.09 -27.36 4.14
N ALA A 465 -4.21 -28.27 4.52
CA ALA A 465 -4.29 -29.69 4.22
C ALA A 465 -3.64 -30.46 5.38
N GLU A 466 -3.77 -31.78 5.37
CA GLU A 466 -3.02 -32.65 6.27
C GLU A 466 -1.54 -32.70 5.86
N GLN A 467 -0.68 -33.16 6.78
CA GLN A 467 0.74 -33.32 6.47
C GLN A 467 0.93 -34.41 5.41
N SER A 468 1.71 -34.10 4.38
CA SER A 468 1.99 -35.00 3.24
C SER A 468 3.47 -35.07 2.87
N CYS A 469 4.32 -34.25 3.47
CA CYS A 469 5.77 -34.27 3.29
C CYS A 469 6.50 -33.61 4.46
N ASP A 470 7.81 -33.83 4.53
CA ASP A 470 8.66 -33.23 5.55
C ASP A 470 8.67 -31.70 5.49
N GLN A 471 8.55 -31.08 6.66
CA GLN A 471 8.80 -29.66 6.80
C GLN A 471 10.29 -29.33 6.63
N MET A 472 10.53 -28.09 6.20
CA MET A 472 11.86 -27.52 6.01
C MET A 472 12.06 -26.32 6.93
N LEU A 473 13.30 -26.10 7.40
CA LEU A 473 13.69 -24.89 8.14
C LEU A 473 14.00 -23.74 7.17
N THR A 474 12.98 -23.29 6.45
CA THR A 474 13.05 -22.17 5.51
C THR A 474 11.90 -21.20 5.76
N ARG A 475 11.93 -20.03 5.13
CA ARG A 475 10.83 -19.05 5.20
C ARG A 475 10.42 -18.75 6.65
N MET A 476 9.15 -18.97 6.99
CA MET A 476 8.57 -18.65 8.30
C MET A 476 9.10 -19.54 9.42
N ASN A 477 9.48 -20.78 9.11
CA ASN A 477 10.06 -21.70 10.09
C ASN A 477 11.43 -21.19 10.54
N LYS A 478 12.28 -20.82 9.56
CA LYS A 478 13.56 -20.20 9.83
C LYS A 478 13.42 -18.83 10.51
N ALA A 479 12.43 -18.02 10.12
CA ALA A 479 12.13 -16.76 10.78
C ALA A 479 11.85 -16.96 12.29
N LEU A 480 11.03 -17.95 12.65
CA LEU A 480 10.73 -18.25 14.05
C LEU A 480 11.93 -18.86 14.79
N ALA A 481 12.77 -19.66 14.12
CA ALA A 481 14.00 -20.18 14.69
C ALA A 481 14.99 -19.06 15.08
N LEU A 482 15.07 -17.99 14.28
CA LEU A 482 15.92 -16.83 14.55
C LEU A 482 15.50 -16.03 15.79
N ASN A 483 14.27 -16.20 16.30
CA ASN A 483 13.87 -15.61 17.58
C ASN A 483 14.56 -16.25 18.79
N CYS A 484 15.04 -17.49 18.65
CA CYS A 484 15.77 -18.19 19.70
C CYS A 484 17.11 -17.50 19.95
N ASN A 485 17.45 -17.22 21.21
CA ASN A 485 18.75 -16.64 21.58
C ASN A 485 19.86 -17.72 21.57
N ALA A 486 20.06 -18.32 20.41
CA ALA A 486 21.06 -19.34 20.16
C ALA A 486 21.51 -19.24 18.70
N LYS A 487 22.73 -19.73 18.40
CA LYS A 487 23.22 -19.78 17.03
C LYS A 487 22.32 -20.69 16.19
N LEU A 488 21.83 -20.17 15.05
CA LEU A 488 20.97 -20.93 14.15
C LEU A 488 21.67 -22.22 13.69
N ASN A 489 21.04 -23.35 13.99
CA ASN A 489 21.41 -24.67 13.52
C ASN A 489 20.23 -25.27 12.72
N ALA A 490 20.49 -25.58 11.45
CA ALA A 490 19.46 -26.02 10.51
C ALA A 490 19.20 -27.54 10.50
N THR A 491 20.03 -28.32 11.20
CA THR A 491 19.93 -29.79 11.21
C THR A 491 19.39 -30.33 12.53
N ALA A 492 19.95 -29.90 13.67
CA ALA A 492 19.54 -30.37 14.99
C ALA A 492 18.60 -29.40 15.72
N GLY A 493 18.49 -28.17 15.22
CA GLY A 493 17.89 -27.08 15.98
C GLY A 493 18.81 -26.55 17.09
N ALA A 494 18.29 -25.68 17.95
CA ALA A 494 19.06 -25.06 19.01
C ALA A 494 18.22 -24.77 20.27
N THR A 495 18.88 -24.72 21.42
CA THR A 495 18.31 -24.34 22.71
C THR A 495 19.05 -23.11 23.24
N ALA A 496 18.31 -22.09 23.66
CA ALA A 496 18.88 -20.88 24.25
C ALA A 496 19.28 -21.12 25.71
N GLU A 497 20.49 -20.72 26.09
CA GLU A 497 20.93 -20.70 27.49
C GLU A 497 20.21 -19.60 28.26
N ASP A 498 20.21 -18.38 27.72
CA ASP A 498 19.37 -17.27 28.16
C ASP A 498 18.22 -17.03 27.18
N TRP A 499 17.13 -17.78 27.36
CA TRP A 499 15.94 -17.66 26.53
C TRP A 499 15.25 -16.29 26.63
N ARG A 500 15.43 -15.55 27.73
CA ARG A 500 14.86 -14.20 27.89
C ARG A 500 15.60 -13.17 27.04
N GLY A 501 16.84 -13.41 26.63
CA GLY A 501 17.53 -12.60 25.63
C GLY A 501 16.97 -12.74 24.20
N GLY A 502 16.01 -13.65 23.98
CA GLY A 502 15.40 -13.90 22.66
C GLY A 502 14.52 -12.79 22.12
N ILE A 503 14.25 -12.82 20.82
CA ILE A 503 13.43 -11.81 20.14
C ILE A 503 11.94 -12.06 20.45
N PRO A 504 11.19 -11.05 20.94
CA PRO A 504 9.79 -11.21 21.35
C PRO A 504 8.87 -11.56 20.18
N VAL A 505 7.94 -12.49 20.43
CA VAL A 505 6.89 -12.93 19.51
C VAL A 505 5.53 -12.59 20.13
N ARG A 506 4.70 -11.83 19.41
CA ARG A 506 3.30 -11.62 19.81
C ARG A 506 2.49 -12.89 19.58
N VAL A 507 1.77 -13.37 20.59
CA VAL A 507 0.98 -14.60 20.49
C VAL A 507 -0.51 -14.29 20.51
N VAL A 508 -1.23 -14.87 19.55
CA VAL A 508 -2.69 -14.80 19.45
C VAL A 508 -3.27 -16.21 19.55
N ARG A 509 -4.23 -16.42 20.46
CA ARG A 509 -5.00 -17.66 20.53
C ARG A 509 -6.36 -17.49 19.85
N ASN A 510 -6.73 -18.43 18.99
CA ASN A 510 -8.02 -18.45 18.32
C ASN A 510 -8.94 -19.51 18.94
N PHE A 511 -10.25 -19.23 18.98
CA PHE A 511 -11.26 -20.12 19.58
C PHE A 511 -11.28 -21.55 19.01
N LYS A 512 -10.85 -21.76 17.76
CA LYS A 512 -10.77 -23.10 17.14
C LYS A 512 -9.80 -24.03 17.89
N LEU A 513 -8.85 -23.48 18.62
CA LEU A 513 -7.92 -24.21 19.47
C LEU A 513 -8.60 -24.86 20.68
N ALA A 514 -9.82 -24.46 21.05
CA ALA A 514 -10.53 -24.95 22.25
C ALA A 514 -10.70 -26.47 22.31
N LYS A 515 -10.63 -27.16 21.16
CA LYS A 515 -10.65 -28.62 21.08
C LYS A 515 -9.44 -29.29 21.74
N HIS A 516 -8.31 -28.58 21.81
CA HIS A 516 -7.02 -29.11 22.26
C HIS A 516 -6.41 -28.28 23.40
N SER A 517 -6.94 -27.09 23.67
CA SER A 517 -6.43 -26.17 24.68
C SER A 517 -7.55 -25.53 25.50
N LYS A 518 -7.45 -25.62 26.82
CA LYS A 518 -8.31 -24.88 27.75
C LYS A 518 -8.00 -23.37 27.80
N TYR A 519 -6.89 -22.93 27.20
CA TYR A 519 -6.45 -21.53 27.20
C TYR A 519 -7.01 -20.72 26.03
N ALA A 520 -7.59 -21.41 25.03
CA ALA A 520 -8.25 -20.77 23.90
C ALA A 520 -9.40 -19.86 24.37
N PRO A 521 -9.64 -18.70 23.72
CA PRO A 521 -10.80 -17.89 24.03
C PRO A 521 -12.09 -18.62 23.61
N GLU A 522 -13.22 -18.25 24.22
CA GLU A 522 -14.54 -18.79 23.88
C GLU A 522 -14.95 -18.45 22.43
N GLU A 523 -14.58 -17.26 21.97
CA GLU A 523 -14.81 -16.79 20.61
C GLU A 523 -13.66 -15.94 20.07
N GLY A 524 -13.58 -15.83 18.75
CA GLY A 524 -12.63 -14.92 18.08
C GLY A 524 -11.15 -15.26 18.27
N ASN A 525 -10.34 -14.21 18.39
CA ASN A 525 -8.89 -14.22 18.43
C ASN A 525 -8.45 -13.28 19.56
N ARG A 526 -7.78 -13.79 20.58
CA ARG A 526 -7.33 -13.00 21.73
C ARG A 526 -5.82 -12.83 21.69
N TYR A 527 -5.34 -11.61 21.92
CA TYR A 527 -3.93 -11.32 22.10
C TYR A 527 -3.50 -11.69 23.53
N ASP A 528 -2.56 -12.62 23.67
CA ASP A 528 -2.18 -13.20 24.96
C ASP A 528 -0.81 -12.71 25.48
N GLY A 529 -0.19 -11.79 24.74
CA GLY A 529 1.05 -11.11 25.11
C GLY A 529 2.28 -11.63 24.37
N ILE A 530 3.42 -11.37 24.98
CA ILE A 530 4.76 -11.64 24.46
C ILE A 530 5.30 -12.97 24.96
N TYR A 531 5.85 -13.72 24.01
CA TYR A 531 6.54 -14.98 24.25
C TYR A 531 7.91 -14.95 23.58
N LYS A 532 8.83 -15.81 24.03
CA LYS A 532 10.14 -16.00 23.43
C LYS A 532 10.41 -17.47 23.15
N VAL A 533 11.19 -17.74 22.11
CA VAL A 533 11.56 -19.10 21.72
C VAL A 533 12.68 -19.58 22.62
N VAL A 534 12.40 -20.61 23.41
CA VAL A 534 13.37 -21.25 24.32
C VAL A 534 14.25 -22.23 23.55
N LYS A 535 13.63 -23.04 22.70
CA LYS A 535 14.32 -23.97 21.81
C LYS A 535 13.49 -24.29 20.58
N TYR A 536 14.15 -24.76 19.54
CA TYR A 536 13.51 -25.32 18.37
C TYR A 536 14.27 -26.54 17.88
N TYR A 537 13.58 -27.53 17.32
CA TYR A 537 14.17 -28.80 16.90
C TYR A 537 13.26 -29.49 15.86
N PRO A 538 13.83 -30.28 14.93
CA PRO A 538 13.03 -31.16 14.09
C PRO A 538 12.61 -32.39 14.90
N ASP A 539 11.41 -32.90 14.61
CA ASP A 539 10.85 -34.08 15.25
C ASP A 539 9.93 -34.82 14.27
N THR A 540 9.60 -36.08 14.56
CA THR A 540 8.61 -36.82 13.78
C THR A 540 7.22 -36.47 14.30
N GLY A 541 6.41 -35.81 13.46
CA GLY A 541 5.04 -35.44 13.78
C GLY A 541 4.11 -36.65 13.84
N LYS A 542 2.90 -36.48 14.38
CA LYS A 542 1.89 -37.56 14.51
C LYS A 542 1.53 -38.23 13.18
N SER A 543 1.63 -37.50 12.06
CA SER A 543 1.36 -37.98 10.71
C SER A 543 2.58 -38.66 10.06
N GLY A 544 3.68 -38.87 10.80
CA GLY A 544 4.85 -39.64 10.37
C GLY A 544 5.91 -38.86 9.58
N PHE A 545 5.64 -37.59 9.26
CA PHE A 545 6.58 -36.70 8.56
C PHE A 545 7.38 -35.85 9.55
N ARG A 546 8.56 -35.38 9.13
CA ARG A 546 9.34 -34.44 9.92
C ARG A 546 8.60 -33.11 10.04
N VAL A 547 8.44 -32.62 11.27
CA VAL A 547 7.91 -31.29 11.59
C VAL A 547 8.95 -30.50 12.39
N TRP A 548 8.92 -29.18 12.31
CA TRP A 548 9.74 -28.33 13.16
C TRP A 548 8.95 -27.89 14.38
N ARG A 549 9.43 -28.19 15.58
CA ARG A 549 8.81 -27.83 16.85
C ARG A 549 9.55 -26.65 17.48
N TYR A 550 8.80 -25.74 18.09
CA TYR A 550 9.31 -24.56 18.79
C TYR A 550 8.71 -24.52 20.18
N LEU A 551 9.53 -24.55 21.24
CA LEU A 551 9.08 -24.31 22.60
C LEU A 551 9.07 -22.79 22.84
N LEU A 552 7.89 -22.23 23.07
CA LEU A 552 7.72 -20.84 23.45
C LEU A 552 7.33 -20.74 24.91
N ARG A 553 7.88 -19.73 25.59
CA ARG A 553 7.57 -19.40 26.99
C ARG A 553 7.23 -17.92 27.10
N ARG A 554 6.21 -17.62 27.92
CA ARG A 554 5.69 -16.27 28.14
C ARG A 554 6.72 -15.40 28.86
N ASP A 555 6.90 -14.18 28.38
CA ASP A 555 7.78 -13.16 28.96
C ASP A 555 7.12 -11.79 28.79
N ASP A 556 6.02 -11.60 29.51
CA ASP A 556 5.16 -10.41 29.44
C ASP A 556 4.77 -9.97 30.86
N LEU A 557 4.83 -8.67 31.10
CA LEU A 557 4.51 -8.06 32.39
C LEU A 557 3.01 -8.11 32.71
N ALA A 558 2.16 -8.09 31.69
CA ALA A 558 0.72 -8.17 31.89
C ALA A 558 0.32 -9.59 32.31
N ALA A 559 -0.61 -9.72 33.27
CA ALA A 559 -1.15 -11.01 33.68
C ALA A 559 -1.80 -11.75 32.49
N ALA A 560 -1.66 -13.07 32.45
CA ALA A 560 -2.19 -13.86 31.35
C ALA A 560 -3.73 -13.88 31.37
N PRO A 561 -4.43 -13.73 30.22
CA PRO A 561 -5.89 -13.54 30.17
C PRO A 561 -6.76 -14.60 30.84
N TRP A 562 -6.25 -15.80 31.07
CA TRP A 562 -6.98 -16.90 31.70
C TRP A 562 -6.79 -17.00 33.22
N THR A 563 -5.84 -16.25 33.81
CA THR A 563 -5.68 -16.19 35.27
C THR A 563 -6.72 -15.27 35.89
N GLU A 564 -6.93 -15.36 37.19
CA GLU A 564 -7.89 -14.50 37.89
C GLU A 564 -7.46 -13.02 37.81
N GLU A 565 -6.16 -12.74 37.90
CA GLU A 565 -5.60 -11.39 37.75
C GLU A 565 -5.78 -10.87 36.32
N GLY A 566 -5.58 -11.72 35.31
CA GLY A 566 -5.81 -11.37 33.91
C GLY A 566 -7.27 -11.08 33.61
N LYS A 567 -8.20 -11.92 34.10
CA LYS A 567 -9.65 -11.69 33.98
C LYS A 567 -10.06 -10.39 34.66
N ALA A 568 -9.56 -10.13 35.87
CA ALA A 568 -9.82 -8.89 36.60
C ALA A 568 -9.30 -7.67 35.82
N ARG A 569 -8.11 -7.75 35.23
CA ARG A 569 -7.55 -6.68 34.38
C ARG A 569 -8.39 -6.44 33.13
N ILE A 570 -8.84 -7.49 32.45
CA ILE A 570 -9.71 -7.41 31.26
C ILE A 570 -11.03 -6.71 31.62
N GLU A 571 -11.63 -7.09 32.76
CA GLU A 571 -12.85 -6.47 33.27
C GLU A 571 -12.63 -5.00 33.65
N ALA A 572 -11.55 -4.70 34.37
CA ALA A 572 -11.21 -3.35 34.81
C ALA A 572 -10.97 -2.39 33.63
N LEU A 573 -10.24 -2.86 32.62
CA LEU A 573 -9.98 -2.13 31.36
C LEU A 573 -11.20 -2.08 30.43
N GLY A 574 -12.30 -2.77 30.76
CA GLY A 574 -13.51 -2.78 29.95
C GLY A 574 -13.36 -3.43 28.58
N LEU A 575 -12.37 -4.32 28.40
CA LEU A 575 -12.06 -4.90 27.11
C LEU A 575 -13.19 -5.85 26.68
N LYS A 576 -13.77 -5.59 25.52
CA LYS A 576 -14.84 -6.40 24.93
C LYS A 576 -14.39 -7.01 23.60
N PRO A 577 -14.96 -8.15 23.19
CA PRO A 577 -14.75 -8.68 21.86
C PRO A 577 -15.13 -7.63 20.79
N MET A 578 -14.18 -7.34 19.91
CA MET A 578 -14.32 -6.37 18.84
C MET A 578 -14.90 -7.07 17.62
N TYR A 579 -16.04 -6.56 17.15
CA TYR A 579 -16.69 -7.04 15.94
C TYR A 579 -16.50 -6.03 14.80
N PRO A 580 -16.56 -6.45 13.53
CA PRO A 580 -16.63 -5.51 12.43
C PRO A 580 -17.86 -4.60 12.57
N ASP A 581 -17.79 -3.36 12.09
CA ASP A 581 -18.93 -2.45 12.12
C ASP A 581 -20.20 -3.09 11.54
N GLY A 582 -21.35 -2.81 12.14
CA GLY A 582 -22.64 -3.35 11.70
C GLY A 582 -22.85 -4.85 11.94
N TYR A 583 -21.84 -5.59 12.43
CA TYR A 583 -21.95 -7.02 12.74
C TYR A 583 -23.02 -7.33 13.79
N LEU A 584 -23.01 -6.59 14.91
CA LEU A 584 -23.94 -6.81 16.03
C LEU A 584 -25.38 -6.49 15.64
N GLU A 585 -25.58 -5.42 14.89
CA GLU A 585 -26.88 -4.99 14.36
C GLU A 585 -27.43 -6.01 13.37
N ALA A 586 -26.59 -6.51 12.46
CA ALA A 586 -26.94 -7.57 11.53
C ALA A 586 -27.28 -8.90 12.23
N MET A 587 -26.52 -9.28 13.25
CA MET A 587 -26.80 -10.46 14.09
C MET A 587 -28.12 -10.31 14.84
N ALA A 588 -28.43 -9.12 15.35
CA ALA A 588 -29.70 -8.82 16.00
C ALA A 588 -30.88 -8.92 15.02
N LYS A 589 -30.77 -8.33 13.83
CA LYS A 589 -31.77 -8.44 12.75
C LYS A 589 -31.99 -9.91 12.33
N ASN A 590 -30.92 -10.70 12.20
CA ASN A 590 -31.01 -12.13 11.88
C ASN A 590 -31.67 -12.96 13.00
N LYS A 591 -31.46 -12.63 14.28
CA LYS A 591 -32.16 -13.26 15.41
C LYS A 591 -33.64 -12.92 15.43
N ILE A 592 -34.01 -11.67 15.11
CA ILE A 592 -35.40 -11.19 14.98
C ILE A 592 -36.10 -11.87 13.79
N ASN A 593 -35.41 -12.01 12.66
CA ASN A 593 -35.93 -12.71 11.47
C ASN A 593 -36.08 -14.22 11.70
N LYS A 594 -35.18 -14.86 12.47
CA LYS A 594 -35.35 -16.26 12.93
C LYS A 594 -36.54 -16.45 13.87
N THR A 595 -36.81 -15.48 14.77
CA THR A 595 -38.00 -15.54 15.64
C THR A 595 -39.29 -15.27 14.87
N ARG A 596 -39.29 -14.40 13.84
CA ARG A 596 -40.43 -14.20 12.93
C ARG A 596 -40.71 -15.39 12.01
N THR A 597 -39.68 -16.09 11.52
CA THR A 597 -39.84 -17.31 10.70
C THR A 597 -40.29 -18.51 11.52
N ASN A 598 -39.87 -18.63 12.80
CA ASN A 598 -40.42 -19.65 13.71
C ASN A 598 -41.88 -19.38 14.11
N LYS A 599 -42.33 -18.12 14.17
CA LYS A 599 -43.74 -17.78 14.40
C LYS A 599 -44.66 -18.13 13.21
N LYS A 600 -44.10 -18.26 12.00
CA LYS A 600 -44.83 -18.64 10.77
C LYS A 600 -44.85 -20.15 10.50
N ARG A 601 -44.17 -20.95 11.34
CA ARG A 601 -44.14 -22.42 11.24
C ARG A 601 -44.97 -23.16 12.31
N ASN A 602 -45.54 -22.46 13.29
CA ASN A 602 -46.41 -23.05 14.32
C ASN A 602 -47.88 -22.55 14.22
N ILE A 603 -48.47 -22.56 13.02
CA ILE A 603 -49.95 -22.49 12.84
C ILE A 603 -50.48 -23.82 12.26
N LEU A 604 -49.79 -24.92 12.54
CA LEU A 604 -50.36 -26.26 12.46
C LEU A 604 -49.78 -27.05 13.63
N MET A 605 -50.66 -27.50 14.53
CA MET A 605 -50.41 -28.20 15.80
C MET A 605 -50.14 -27.28 17.00
N GLU A 606 -51.20 -26.68 17.52
CA GLU A 606 -51.41 -26.60 18.96
C GLU A 606 -52.26 -27.80 19.36
N GLU A 607 -51.73 -28.68 20.19
CA GLU A 607 -52.42 -29.11 21.42
C GLU A 607 -51.36 -29.67 22.39
N GLU A 608 -51.39 -29.10 23.60
CA GLU A 608 -50.79 -29.60 24.85
C GLU A 608 -49.25 -29.72 24.94
N ASN A 609 -48.58 -28.77 25.60
CA ASN A 609 -48.48 -28.75 27.06
C ASN A 609 -47.54 -27.63 27.52
N SER A 610 -47.82 -27.17 28.72
CA SER A 610 -47.38 -25.91 29.32
C SER A 610 -46.06 -26.01 30.10
N THR A 611 -45.50 -24.82 30.38
CA THR A 611 -44.67 -24.40 31.53
C THR A 611 -43.14 -24.23 31.44
N SER A 612 -42.75 -23.06 31.97
CA SER A 612 -41.52 -22.73 32.70
C SER A 612 -40.29 -22.21 31.93
N SER A 613 -40.31 -20.91 31.62
CA SER A 613 -39.09 -20.09 31.42
C SER A 613 -38.74 -19.34 32.71
N LYS A 614 -37.72 -19.80 33.45
CA LYS A 614 -37.10 -19.02 34.53
C LYS A 614 -36.24 -17.91 33.91
N LYS A 615 -36.57 -16.64 34.21
CA LYS A 615 -35.71 -15.48 33.92
C LYS A 615 -34.67 -15.34 35.04
N GLU A 616 -33.40 -15.35 34.69
CA GLU A 616 -32.32 -14.90 35.59
C GLU A 616 -32.35 -13.37 35.76
N PRO A 617 -31.98 -12.84 36.95
CA PRO A 617 -32.00 -11.42 37.25
C PRO A 617 -30.80 -10.67 36.63
N PRO A 618 -30.92 -9.35 36.38
CA PRO A 618 -29.88 -8.56 35.72
C PRO A 618 -28.67 -8.36 36.64
N LYS A 619 -27.47 -8.79 36.20
CA LYS A 619 -26.20 -8.49 36.88
C LYS A 619 -25.97 -6.96 36.88
N LYS A 620 -25.78 -6.38 38.07
CA LYS A 620 -25.38 -4.97 38.26
C LYS A 620 -24.08 -4.70 37.49
N LYS A 621 -24.07 -3.73 36.57
CA LYS A 621 -22.84 -3.25 35.92
C LYS A 621 -21.89 -2.70 37.00
N ARG A 622 -20.77 -3.39 37.24
CA ARG A 622 -19.65 -2.84 38.02
C ARG A 622 -18.99 -1.70 37.23
N LYS A 623 -18.52 -0.68 37.95
CA LYS A 623 -17.97 0.57 37.41
C LYS A 623 -16.64 0.27 36.70
N LEU A 624 -16.51 0.67 35.43
CA LEU A 624 -15.26 0.57 34.67
C LEU A 624 -14.16 1.37 35.37
N GLU A 625 -12.91 0.91 35.33
CA GLU A 625 -11.79 1.65 35.91
C GLU A 625 -11.52 2.88 35.04
N SER A 626 -11.68 4.06 35.63
CA SER A 626 -11.35 5.31 34.93
C SER A 626 -9.87 5.33 34.64
N TYR A 627 -9.50 5.68 33.41
CA TYR A 627 -8.10 5.85 33.06
C TYR A 627 -7.55 7.13 33.68
N GLU A 628 -6.55 6.98 34.54
CA GLU A 628 -5.79 8.11 35.08
C GLU A 628 -4.58 8.37 34.18
N LEU A 629 -4.50 9.60 33.66
CA LEU A 629 -3.38 10.02 32.83
C LEU A 629 -2.15 10.27 33.70
N GLU A 630 -1.00 9.79 33.24
CA GLU A 630 0.28 10.09 33.87
C GLU A 630 0.51 11.60 33.90
N SER A 631 1.14 12.08 34.98
CA SER A 631 1.32 13.53 35.23
C SER A 631 2.08 14.25 34.10
N GLU A 632 2.94 13.54 33.37
CA GLU A 632 3.67 14.08 32.22
C GLU A 632 2.77 14.29 31.00
N ILE A 633 1.89 13.33 30.71
CA ILE A 633 0.90 13.42 29.63
C ILE A 633 -0.07 14.57 29.89
N VAL A 634 -0.55 14.71 31.13
CA VAL A 634 -1.45 15.82 31.51
C VAL A 634 -0.78 17.17 31.24
N LYS A 635 0.50 17.33 31.62
CA LYS A 635 1.26 18.56 31.35
C LYS A 635 1.38 18.87 29.86
N HIS A 636 1.63 17.86 29.01
CA HIS A 636 1.70 18.07 27.57
C HIS A 636 0.35 18.47 26.97
N ILE A 637 -0.74 17.82 27.41
CA ILE A 637 -2.10 18.13 26.98
C ILE A 637 -2.51 19.55 27.40
N GLU A 638 -2.24 19.96 28.64
CA GLU A 638 -2.60 21.30 29.15
C GLU A 638 -1.79 22.42 28.48
N LYS A 639 -0.55 22.14 28.06
CA LYS A 639 0.27 23.09 27.30
C LYS A 639 -0.18 23.27 25.85
N ASP A 640 -0.95 22.34 25.30
CA ASP A 640 -1.49 22.42 23.94
C ASP A 640 -2.77 23.26 23.86
N GLN A 641 -2.61 24.57 24.06
CA GLN A 641 -3.73 25.53 24.12
C GLN A 641 -4.55 25.56 22.82
N ALA A 642 -3.92 25.32 21.66
CA ALA A 642 -4.57 25.35 20.36
C ALA A 642 -5.61 24.24 20.17
N ASN A 643 -5.44 23.09 20.85
CA ASN A 643 -6.34 21.94 20.75
C ASN A 643 -7.16 21.69 22.01
N THR A 644 -7.28 22.66 22.91
CA THR A 644 -8.01 22.53 24.20
C THR A 644 -9.38 21.85 24.03
N LYS A 645 -10.17 22.28 23.05
CA LYS A 645 -11.50 21.69 22.78
C LYS A 645 -11.44 20.20 22.39
N LEU A 646 -10.49 19.83 21.52
CA LEU A 646 -10.30 18.43 21.09
C LEU A 646 -9.84 17.57 22.26
N TRP A 647 -8.94 18.09 23.11
CA TRP A 647 -8.49 17.40 24.31
C TRP A 647 -9.59 17.22 25.34
N ASP A 648 -10.46 18.20 25.53
CA ASP A 648 -11.61 18.08 26.43
C ASP A 648 -12.64 17.06 25.92
N GLU A 649 -12.82 16.96 24.60
CA GLU A 649 -13.60 15.89 23.99
C GLU A 649 -12.97 14.51 24.20
N CYS A 650 -11.64 14.40 24.10
CA CYS A 650 -10.93 13.15 24.37
C CYS A 650 -11.01 12.77 25.86
N ARG A 651 -10.89 13.75 26.77
CA ARG A 651 -10.94 13.53 28.22
C ARG A 651 -12.27 12.95 28.70
N LYS A 652 -13.38 13.18 27.97
CA LYS A 652 -14.67 12.54 28.26
C LYS A 652 -14.59 11.01 28.20
N ALA A 653 -13.71 10.45 27.38
CA ALA A 653 -13.52 9.01 27.26
C ALA A 653 -12.62 8.42 28.38
N LEU A 654 -12.04 9.24 29.27
CA LEU A 654 -11.24 8.73 30.41
C LEU A 654 -12.07 7.87 31.37
N SER A 655 -13.35 8.20 31.56
CA SER A 655 -14.27 7.39 32.37
C SER A 655 -14.58 6.03 31.74
N ASP A 656 -14.34 5.89 30.43
CA ASP A 656 -14.58 4.68 29.65
C ASP A 656 -13.31 3.84 29.47
N GLY A 657 -12.23 4.18 30.19
CA GLY A 657 -11.00 3.42 30.26
C GLY A 657 -9.96 3.79 29.18
N LYS A 658 -8.75 3.23 29.34
CA LYS A 658 -7.57 3.60 28.53
C LYS A 658 -7.76 3.35 27.04
N ALA A 659 -8.34 2.20 26.69
CA ALA A 659 -8.55 1.82 25.30
C ALA A 659 -9.53 2.76 24.58
N ALA A 660 -10.64 3.14 25.24
CA ALA A 660 -11.61 4.09 24.71
C ALA A 660 -10.98 5.49 24.55
N PHE A 661 -10.22 5.94 25.56
CA PHE A 661 -9.48 7.20 25.48
C PHE A 661 -8.49 7.22 24.31
N LEU A 662 -7.63 6.21 24.18
CA LEU A 662 -6.67 6.12 23.08
C LEU A 662 -7.37 5.99 21.72
N GLN A 663 -8.49 5.30 21.62
CA GLN A 663 -9.24 5.28 20.37
C GLN A 663 -9.74 6.69 20.02
N GLN A 664 -10.34 7.39 20.97
CA GLN A 664 -10.88 8.73 20.74
C GLN A 664 -9.81 9.75 20.39
N VAL A 665 -8.64 9.70 21.04
CA VAL A 665 -7.48 10.53 20.68
C VAL A 665 -7.05 10.24 19.24
N SER A 666 -6.94 8.97 18.85
CA SER A 666 -6.52 8.60 17.50
C SER A 666 -7.45 9.13 16.41
N GLU A 667 -8.76 9.03 16.63
CA GLU A 667 -9.79 9.51 15.71
C GLU A 667 -9.78 11.05 15.60
N ARG A 668 -9.62 11.75 16.72
CA ARG A 668 -9.66 13.22 16.77
C ARG A 668 -8.41 13.90 16.23
N PHE A 669 -7.26 13.25 16.34
CA PHE A 669 -5.98 13.74 15.83
C PHE A 669 -5.54 13.02 14.54
N THR A 670 -6.52 12.57 13.73
CA THR A 670 -6.28 12.02 12.40
C THR A 670 -5.98 13.14 11.39
N CYS A 671 -4.87 13.02 10.67
CA CYS A 671 -4.49 13.93 9.60
C CYS A 671 -5.44 13.77 8.40
N PRO A 672 -6.06 14.85 7.88
CA PRO A 672 -7.01 14.76 6.78
C PRO A 672 -6.37 14.36 5.43
N CYS A 673 -5.05 14.48 5.29
CA CYS A 673 -4.36 14.18 4.03
C CYS A 673 -3.96 12.71 3.92
N CYS A 674 -3.33 12.16 4.97
CA CYS A 674 -2.92 10.76 4.99
C CYS A 674 -3.92 9.83 5.67
N LEU A 675 -4.96 10.36 6.34
CA LEU A 675 -6.02 9.64 7.06
C LEU A 675 -5.51 8.81 8.24
N GLU A 676 -4.55 9.39 8.94
CA GLU A 676 -3.64 8.68 9.80
C GLU A 676 -3.28 9.53 11.01
N LEU A 677 -2.93 8.93 12.16
CA LEU A 677 -2.59 9.71 13.36
C LEU A 677 -1.47 10.71 13.03
N VAL A 678 -1.71 11.99 13.35
CA VAL A 678 -0.85 13.10 12.93
C VAL A 678 0.58 12.95 13.47
N TYR A 679 1.57 13.13 12.60
CA TYR A 679 2.99 13.08 12.92
C TYR A 679 3.67 14.39 12.54
N ASN A 680 4.52 14.92 13.43
CA ASN A 680 5.00 16.31 13.38
C ASN A 680 3.83 17.27 13.07
N PRO A 681 2.83 17.34 13.96
CA PRO A 681 1.60 18.07 13.70
C PRO A 681 1.87 19.56 13.53
N VAL A 682 1.29 20.14 12.49
CA VAL A 682 1.13 21.59 12.34
C VAL A 682 -0.33 21.91 12.64
N THR A 683 -0.56 22.64 13.74
CA THR A 683 -1.88 23.17 14.07
C THR A 683 -2.05 24.52 13.38
N ILE A 684 -2.89 24.56 12.35
CA ILE A 684 -3.11 25.77 11.54
C ILE A 684 -4.18 26.69 12.17
N PRO A 685 -4.34 27.98 11.75
CA PRO A 685 -5.21 28.95 12.43
C PRO A 685 -6.67 28.53 12.57
N CYS A 686 -7.18 27.70 11.65
CA CYS A 686 -8.50 27.10 11.74
C CYS A 686 -8.57 25.86 12.65
N THR A 687 -7.57 25.67 13.52
CA THR A 687 -7.42 24.63 14.54
C THR A 687 -7.43 23.19 14.03
N HIS A 688 -7.19 22.96 12.74
CA HIS A 688 -7.00 21.62 12.20
C HIS A 688 -5.54 21.18 12.34
N ASN A 689 -5.32 19.89 12.57
CA ASN A 689 -4.00 19.29 12.75
C ASN A 689 -3.62 18.48 11.52
N ILE A 690 -2.50 18.83 10.89
CA ILE A 690 -2.04 18.21 9.64
C ILE A 690 -0.57 17.86 9.81
N CYS A 691 -0.13 16.71 9.27
CA CYS A 691 1.30 16.36 9.32
C CYS A 691 2.13 17.39 8.56
N LEU A 692 3.29 17.79 9.10
CA LEU A 692 4.18 18.75 8.44
C LEU A 692 4.48 18.38 6.98
N ASN A 693 4.80 17.11 6.72
CA ASN A 693 5.10 16.64 5.37
C ASN A 693 3.87 16.65 4.44
N CYS A 694 2.68 16.37 4.98
CA CYS A 694 1.43 16.47 4.22
C CYS A 694 1.15 17.91 3.83
N LEU A 695 1.26 18.84 4.79
CA LEU A 695 1.01 20.27 4.56
C LEU A 695 2.03 20.87 3.58
N LYS A 696 3.32 20.49 3.68
CA LYS A 696 4.36 20.88 2.72
C LYS A 696 4.01 20.42 1.30
N ARG A 697 3.61 19.16 1.12
CA ARG A 697 3.20 18.64 -0.20
C ARG A 697 2.01 19.42 -0.77
N THR A 698 1.00 19.71 0.05
CA THR A 698 -0.15 20.52 -0.36
C THR A 698 0.26 21.92 -0.83
N PHE A 699 1.16 22.60 -0.11
CA PHE A 699 1.67 23.92 -0.50
C PHE A 699 2.52 23.86 -1.77
N SER A 700 3.36 22.82 -1.94
CA SER A 700 4.14 22.60 -3.16
C SER A 700 3.26 22.40 -4.40
N SER A 701 2.03 21.91 -4.23
CA SER A 701 1.03 21.79 -5.30
C SER A 701 0.23 23.08 -5.54
N GLY A 702 0.65 24.22 -4.98
CA GLY A 702 -0.03 25.51 -5.13
C GLY A 702 -1.29 25.67 -4.28
N VAL A 703 -1.60 24.70 -3.41
CA VAL A 703 -2.79 24.72 -2.56
C VAL A 703 -2.43 25.34 -1.20
N GLN A 704 -2.87 26.58 -0.98
CA GLN A 704 -2.59 27.38 0.23
C GLN A 704 -3.83 27.50 1.13
N TYR A 705 -4.61 26.43 1.23
CA TYR A 705 -5.75 26.38 2.15
C TYR A 705 -5.71 25.12 3.00
N CYS A 706 -6.38 25.16 4.15
CA CYS A 706 -6.60 24.00 5.00
C CYS A 706 -7.23 22.85 4.20
N PRO A 707 -6.61 21.66 4.13
CA PRO A 707 -7.17 20.49 3.47
C PRO A 707 -8.51 20.02 4.02
N SER A 708 -8.83 20.36 5.28
CA SER A 708 -10.06 19.94 5.94
C SER A 708 -11.22 20.94 5.73
N CYS A 709 -11.01 22.22 5.99
CA CYS A 709 -12.09 23.23 5.98
C CYS A 709 -11.91 24.34 4.92
N ARG A 710 -10.87 24.28 4.09
CA ARG A 710 -10.53 25.26 3.04
C ARG A 710 -10.28 26.69 3.52
N HIS A 711 -10.04 26.89 4.82
CA HIS A 711 -9.57 28.15 5.36
C HIS A 711 -8.25 28.57 4.68
N LEU A 712 -8.19 29.81 4.19
CA LEU A 712 -7.02 30.33 3.48
C LEU A 712 -5.83 30.49 4.45
N LEU A 713 -4.65 30.08 4.01
CA LEU A 713 -3.39 30.25 4.74
C LEU A 713 -2.51 31.25 3.99
N ASP A 714 -1.82 32.12 4.71
CA ASP A 714 -0.97 33.14 4.09
C ASP A 714 0.15 32.51 3.23
N LYS A 715 0.54 33.20 2.15
CA LYS A 715 1.64 32.79 1.26
C LYS A 715 2.97 32.56 2.00
N ASN A 716 3.17 33.27 3.11
CA ASN A 716 4.35 33.19 3.97
C ASN A 716 4.06 32.46 5.29
N TYR A 717 3.00 31.63 5.34
CA TYR A 717 2.63 30.90 6.56
C TYR A 717 3.79 30.01 7.04
N LYS A 718 4.22 30.24 8.29
CA LYS A 718 5.26 29.43 8.92
C LYS A 718 4.65 28.13 9.45
N MET A 719 5.03 27.01 8.84
CA MET A 719 4.60 25.67 9.25
C MET A 719 5.39 25.18 10.47
N GLU A 720 5.11 25.75 11.63
CA GLU A 720 5.73 25.35 12.89
C GLU A 720 5.07 24.09 13.46
N VAL A 721 5.89 23.15 13.92
CA VAL A 721 5.40 21.93 14.56
C VAL A 721 4.87 22.28 15.95
N ASN A 722 3.63 21.88 16.23
CA ASN A 722 3.06 21.91 17.57
C ASN A 722 3.74 20.85 18.44
N GLN A 723 4.81 21.26 19.12
CA GLN A 723 5.60 20.38 19.98
C GLN A 723 4.79 19.82 21.15
N CYS A 724 3.84 20.58 21.69
CA CYS A 724 2.99 20.12 22.79
C CYS A 724 2.12 18.94 22.35
N LEU A 725 1.43 19.05 21.20
CA LEU A 725 0.65 17.96 20.63
C LEU A 725 1.55 16.77 20.25
N SER A 726 2.71 17.04 19.63
CA SER A 726 3.67 16.00 19.26
C SER A 726 4.12 15.17 20.46
N SER A 727 4.54 15.83 21.55
CA SER A 727 4.97 15.15 22.78
C SER A 727 3.83 14.37 23.43
N ALA A 728 2.61 14.93 23.50
CA ALA A 728 1.46 14.23 24.04
C ALA A 728 1.16 12.94 23.26
N LEU A 729 1.19 12.98 21.93
CA LEU A 729 0.95 11.82 21.08
C LEU A 729 2.07 10.79 21.18
N LEU A 730 3.33 11.21 21.28
CA LEU A 730 4.46 10.28 21.47
C LEU A 730 4.39 9.54 22.81
N SER A 731 3.99 10.22 23.88
CA SER A 731 3.77 9.57 25.18
C SER A 731 2.58 8.61 25.15
N LEU A 732 1.50 8.95 24.43
CA LEU A 732 0.30 8.12 24.31
C LEU A 732 0.48 6.92 23.36
N TYR A 733 1.29 7.06 22.32
CA TYR A 733 1.57 6.02 21.32
C TYR A 733 3.08 5.85 21.09
N PRO A 734 3.84 5.31 22.07
CA PRO A 734 5.28 5.18 21.94
C PRO A 734 5.70 4.43 20.66
N GLY A 735 6.62 5.02 19.89
CA GLY A 735 7.16 4.41 18.66
C GLY A 735 6.33 4.64 17.38
N TYR A 736 5.25 5.42 17.42
CA TYR A 736 4.40 5.64 16.24
C TYR A 736 5.02 6.46 15.11
N GLU A 737 6.15 7.08 15.40
CA GLU A 737 7.02 7.76 14.45
C GLU A 737 7.76 6.81 13.48
N GLY A 738 7.97 5.54 13.86
CA GLY A 738 8.79 4.61 13.09
C GLY A 738 8.20 4.17 11.74
N GLY A 739 6.93 4.50 11.48
CA GLY A 739 6.23 4.21 10.22
C GLY A 739 5.96 5.43 9.33
N ARG A 740 6.54 6.62 9.62
CA ARG A 740 6.09 7.91 9.07
C ARG A 740 7.12 8.69 8.27
#